data_AF-A0A956B0U5-F1
#
_entry.id   AF-A0A956B0U5-F1
#
_cell.length_a   1.000
_cell.length_b   1.000
_cell.length_c   1.000
_cell.angle_alpha   90.00
_cell.angle_beta   90.00
_cell.angle_gamma   90.00
#
_symmetry.space_group_name_H-M   'P 1'
#
loop_
_entity.id
_entity.type
_entity.pdbx_description
1 polymer ?
#
loop_
_entity_poly.entity_id
_entity_poly.type
_entity_poly.pdbx_seq_one_letter_code
_entity_poly.pdbx_strand_id
1 'polypeptide(L)'
;AYRTYEAVPGVDQDGYQDGARYQGDRIATFPITSHFDIIREYNANTGEQSNVIVENATDRPWWEREYIRVDWAGGAASSTVDFADIFKTIATGADWVRETEIFDPDHIVLDEDHIQFTLNATLSDGGYSCFVNYGSGNCGSGDVRIRYSFAKVDEAEAAAFQPREYFDNDLIHNDDGTVLRSIGLNVGVDGDTQIVDFACTPELIEFFDENLAPGYLTLDDCSPEYTPQFERFGFFRTERYGYDRRLGPGNDLNRAFYANIHPLWQNPWSGEGAERAPTPDRELRARPIIYYVNADYPADLEPITAQIGADWDQAFIETARARTGRTVDALRQQVAEDFPAEDWMFLEGDTLKGGALFQIRRNTCSAPGIAAYLARFPALQGVVDEATGGQAINRGNVQRACSALAATSRARRLEPSFDWQQIGDVRFNFVNWIDEDQPSGPLGYGPSSADPETGRIVSAAANVYGAAIDTYARSAADIVRAMNEDLDLATLVSGGSYQEWLDGARSVADMPLTVDPAVFGQIQQRTGRFDVEAAYGRFRMDDGAIDHAALERNIRRRMERPDPSDPIAKAFDAPVDEGRQRLQALQADPRFRARMLDEQLVGAAKPLLGLPAGAELTQAQADEVLGLVADPGAMARRYEARLQHLARHNIYSADFIDDSVIGQALAMKGMDPEEVFQTLRAQIYRAVMLHEIGHTLGMTHNFKGSFDALNYQD
;
A
#
# COMPACT_ATOMS: atom_id res chain seq x y z
N ALA A 1 7.07 -8.24 22.04
CA ALA A 1 7.93 -7.36 21.22
C ALA A 1 8.11 -6.01 21.95
N TYR A 2 9.19 -5.28 21.67
CA TYR A 2 9.51 -4.01 22.34
C TYR A 2 9.76 -2.87 21.34
N ARG A 3 9.60 -1.60 21.77
CA ARG A 3 9.83 -0.38 20.99
C ARG A 3 11.33 -0.07 20.87
N THR A 4 11.72 0.61 19.79
CA THR A 4 13.12 0.82 19.39
C THR A 4 13.63 2.27 19.47
N TYR A 5 12.89 3.19 20.10
CA TYR A 5 13.41 4.55 20.31
C TYR A 5 14.51 4.60 21.37
N GLU A 6 15.41 5.59 21.24
CA GLU A 6 16.51 5.77 22.18
C GLU A 6 15.99 6.06 23.59
N ALA A 7 16.51 5.33 24.59
CA ALA A 7 16.11 5.52 25.98
C ALA A 7 16.45 6.93 26.45
N VAL A 8 15.48 7.65 26.99
CA VAL A 8 15.69 8.98 27.58
C VAL A 8 16.27 8.81 28.99
N PRO A 9 17.52 9.24 29.24
CA PRO A 9 18.13 9.07 30.55
C PRO A 9 17.33 9.80 31.64
N GLY A 10 16.97 9.08 32.71
CA GLY A 10 16.20 9.61 33.85
C GLY A 10 14.68 9.66 33.66
N VAL A 11 14.14 9.20 32.52
CA VAL A 11 12.68 8.99 32.33
C VAL A 11 12.41 7.49 32.14
N ASP A 12 13.19 6.86 31.28
CA ASP A 12 13.00 5.44 30.91
C ASP A 12 13.78 4.48 31.83
N GLN A 13 14.67 4.99 32.68
CA GLN A 13 15.58 4.20 33.51
C GLN A 13 15.07 3.95 34.94
N ASP A 14 14.04 4.67 35.40
CA ASP A 14 13.59 4.63 36.81
C ASP A 14 12.87 3.33 37.21
N GLY A 15 12.65 2.40 36.28
CA GLY A 15 11.98 1.11 36.50
C GLY A 15 12.86 -0.14 36.40
N TYR A 16 14.12 -0.04 35.99
CA TYR A 16 14.99 -1.20 35.78
C TYR A 16 15.85 -1.49 37.02
N GLN A 17 15.89 -2.75 37.44
CA GLN A 17 16.80 -3.19 38.51
C GLN A 17 18.25 -2.96 38.08
N ASP A 18 19.10 -2.56 39.02
CA ASP A 18 20.54 -2.33 38.81
C ASP A 18 21.18 -3.52 38.08
N GLY A 19 21.66 -3.29 36.85
CA GLY A 19 22.27 -4.32 35.98
C GLY A 19 21.39 -4.88 34.86
N ALA A 20 20.11 -4.52 34.77
CA ALA A 20 19.25 -4.93 33.65
C ALA A 20 19.38 -3.96 32.46
N ARG A 21 19.65 -4.50 31.26
CA ARG A 21 19.70 -3.72 30.01
C ARG A 21 18.26 -3.29 29.66
N TYR A 22 18.02 -1.98 29.50
CA TYR A 22 16.74 -1.44 29.01
C TYR A 22 16.43 -2.04 27.64
N GLN A 23 15.25 -2.64 27.48
CA GLN A 23 14.83 -3.33 26.24
C GLN A 23 13.73 -2.58 25.48
N GLY A 24 13.31 -1.39 25.94
CA GLY A 24 12.21 -0.62 25.36
C GLY A 24 10.83 -0.93 25.98
N ASP A 25 9.82 -0.14 25.62
CA ASP A 25 8.42 -0.38 25.97
C ASP A 25 7.88 -1.62 25.25
N ARG A 26 7.01 -2.41 25.90
CA ARG A 26 6.33 -3.54 25.25
C ARG A 26 5.35 -3.01 24.18
N ILE A 27 5.41 -3.55 22.96
CA ILE A 27 4.47 -3.19 21.86
C ILE A 27 3.29 -4.16 21.69
N ALA A 28 3.37 -5.35 22.27
CA ALA A 28 2.26 -6.30 22.26
C ALA A 28 2.32 -7.18 23.52
N THR A 29 1.17 -7.31 24.19
CA THR A 29 0.98 -8.16 25.36
C THR A 29 -0.37 -8.84 25.30
N PHE A 30 -0.39 -10.17 25.36
CA PHE A 30 -1.61 -10.97 25.35
C PHE A 30 -1.80 -11.60 26.72
N PRO A 31 -2.87 -11.26 27.45
CA PRO A 31 -3.06 -11.76 28.80
C PRO A 31 -3.37 -13.26 28.79
N ILE A 32 -2.68 -13.99 29.66
CA ILE A 32 -3.03 -15.37 29.98
C ILE A 32 -4.18 -15.32 30.99
N THR A 33 -5.34 -15.87 30.62
CA THR A 33 -6.57 -15.84 31.43
C THR A 33 -6.70 -17.05 32.35
N SER A 34 -6.09 -18.19 32.00
CA SER A 34 -6.10 -19.39 32.85
C SER A 34 -4.98 -20.36 32.48
N HIS A 35 -4.49 -21.12 33.47
CA HIS A 35 -3.67 -22.33 33.28
C HIS A 35 -4.49 -23.53 33.74
N PHE A 36 -4.55 -24.61 32.96
CA PHE A 36 -5.38 -25.77 33.27
C PHE A 36 -4.81 -27.05 32.67
N ASP A 37 -5.30 -28.19 33.16
CA ASP A 37 -5.08 -29.51 32.58
C ASP A 37 -6.39 -30.03 32.01
N ILE A 38 -6.30 -30.78 30.91
CA ILE A 38 -7.45 -31.48 30.34
C ILE A 38 -7.45 -32.90 30.90
N ILE A 39 -8.31 -33.17 31.88
CA ILE A 39 -8.39 -34.48 32.55
C ILE A 39 -9.81 -35.05 32.49
N ARG A 40 -9.93 -36.36 32.73
CA ARG A 40 -11.23 -36.95 33.05
C ARG A 40 -11.63 -36.51 34.45
N GLU A 41 -12.86 -36.00 34.58
CA GLU A 41 -13.44 -35.65 35.87
C GLU A 41 -13.39 -36.87 36.79
N TYR A 42 -13.08 -36.66 38.06
CA TYR A 42 -13.01 -37.75 39.03
C TYR A 42 -13.62 -37.32 40.36
N ASN A 43 -14.10 -38.31 41.11
CA ASN A 43 -14.54 -38.07 42.47
C ASN A 43 -13.33 -37.91 43.40
N ALA A 44 -13.13 -36.71 43.94
CA ALA A 44 -11.98 -36.40 44.81
C ALA A 44 -11.83 -37.31 46.04
N ASN A 45 -12.91 -37.96 46.51
CA ASN A 45 -12.87 -38.85 47.66
C ASN A 45 -12.55 -40.31 47.29
N THR A 46 -12.89 -40.75 46.07
CA THR A 46 -12.74 -42.16 45.65
C THR A 46 -11.72 -42.38 44.54
N GLY A 47 -11.32 -41.32 43.82
CA GLY A 47 -10.43 -41.38 42.66
C GLY A 47 -11.07 -41.96 41.40
N GLU A 48 -12.37 -42.30 41.43
CA GLU A 48 -13.06 -42.91 40.29
C GLU A 48 -13.29 -41.87 39.18
N GLN A 49 -12.83 -42.17 37.97
CA GLN A 49 -12.93 -41.28 36.80
C GLN A 49 -14.27 -41.45 36.07
N SER A 50 -14.86 -40.35 35.64
CA SER A 50 -16.04 -40.30 34.79
C SER A 50 -15.65 -40.30 33.30
N ASN A 51 -16.66 -40.34 32.42
CA ASN A 51 -16.49 -40.18 30.97
C ASN A 51 -16.52 -38.70 30.52
N VAL A 52 -16.62 -37.76 31.46
CA VAL A 52 -16.63 -36.32 31.20
C VAL A 52 -15.19 -35.79 31.24
N ILE A 53 -14.79 -35.06 30.21
CA ILE A 53 -13.50 -34.36 30.15
C ILE A 53 -13.73 -32.93 30.64
N VAL A 54 -12.90 -32.48 31.58
CA VAL A 54 -13.01 -31.17 32.21
C VAL A 54 -11.66 -30.44 32.25
N GLU A 55 -11.73 -29.12 32.30
CA GLU A 55 -10.57 -28.27 32.58
C GLU A 55 -10.32 -28.25 34.10
N ASN A 56 -9.22 -28.85 34.53
CA ASN A 56 -8.81 -28.83 35.92
C ASN A 56 -7.79 -27.72 36.17
N ALA A 57 -8.14 -26.80 37.04
CA ALA A 57 -7.29 -25.68 37.44
C ALA A 57 -6.92 -25.73 38.93
N THR A 58 -6.93 -26.92 39.56
CA THR A 58 -6.78 -27.07 41.01
C THR A 58 -5.74 -28.10 41.44
N ASP A 59 -5.54 -29.18 40.68
CA ASP A 59 -4.80 -30.36 41.16
C ASP A 59 -3.29 -30.16 41.15
N ARG A 60 -2.78 -29.43 40.15
CA ARG A 60 -1.37 -29.06 40.01
C ARG A 60 -1.19 -27.55 40.17
N PRO A 61 -0.05 -27.07 40.68
CA PRO A 61 0.25 -25.65 40.65
C PRO A 61 0.35 -25.13 39.21
N TRP A 62 0.09 -23.85 38.99
CA TRP A 62 -0.11 -23.29 37.64
C TRP A 62 1.09 -23.49 36.69
N TRP A 63 2.32 -23.55 37.21
CA TRP A 63 3.55 -23.72 36.43
C TRP A 63 3.83 -25.17 36.01
N GLU A 64 3.08 -26.14 36.54
CA GLU A 64 3.17 -27.56 36.17
C GLU A 64 2.04 -28.01 35.24
N ARG A 65 1.10 -27.10 34.92
CA ARG A 65 -0.04 -27.39 34.05
C ARG A 65 0.37 -27.36 32.59
N GLU A 66 -0.29 -28.18 31.79
CA GLU A 66 0.07 -28.40 30.39
C GLU A 66 -0.52 -27.34 29.46
N TYR A 67 -1.69 -26.78 29.79
CA TYR A 67 -2.41 -25.86 28.91
C TYR A 67 -2.53 -24.46 29.52
N ILE A 68 -2.49 -23.46 28.63
CA ILE A 68 -2.77 -22.06 28.93
C ILE A 68 -3.89 -21.55 28.02
N ARG A 69 -4.67 -20.59 28.52
CA ARG A 69 -5.63 -19.83 27.70
C ARG A 69 -5.13 -18.41 27.55
N VAL A 70 -4.96 -17.98 26.31
CA VAL A 70 -4.56 -16.62 25.97
C VAL A 70 -5.77 -15.90 25.38
N ASP A 71 -6.01 -14.67 25.81
CA ASP A 71 -6.96 -13.77 25.17
C ASP A 71 -6.23 -12.96 24.09
N TRP A 72 -6.45 -13.34 22.83
CA TRP A 72 -5.80 -12.73 21.67
C TRP A 72 -6.47 -11.42 21.25
N ALA A 73 -7.75 -11.20 21.56
CA ALA A 73 -8.48 -9.97 21.22
C ALA A 73 -8.24 -8.83 22.24
N GLY A 74 -8.13 -9.18 23.52
CA GLY A 74 -7.93 -8.22 24.63
C GLY A 74 -6.53 -7.62 24.71
N GLY A 75 -5.57 -8.15 23.94
CA GLY A 75 -4.20 -7.64 23.90
C GLY A 75 -4.03 -6.46 22.93
N ALA A 76 -3.67 -5.29 23.44
CA ALA A 76 -2.88 -4.29 22.71
C ALA A 76 -2.07 -3.52 23.75
N ALA A 77 -0.77 -3.36 23.53
CA ALA A 77 -0.01 -2.38 24.27
C ALA A 77 -0.25 -1.02 23.60
N SER A 78 -0.53 0.02 24.38
CA SER A 78 -0.80 1.36 23.88
C SER A 78 0.43 1.90 23.16
N SER A 79 0.33 2.11 21.84
CA SER A 79 1.40 2.70 21.07
C SER A 79 0.91 3.86 20.21
N THR A 80 1.75 4.87 20.01
CA THR A 80 1.41 6.20 19.46
C THR A 80 0.98 6.21 18.00
N VAL A 81 1.07 5.09 17.28
CA VAL A 81 0.40 4.88 15.99
C VAL A 81 0.12 3.38 15.82
N ASP A 82 -0.76 2.81 16.64
CA ASP A 82 -1.24 1.45 16.39
C ASP A 82 -2.45 1.51 15.43
N PHE A 83 -2.27 1.04 14.19
CA PHE A 83 -3.41 0.83 13.29
C PHE A 83 -4.46 -0.06 13.96
N ALA A 84 -4.06 -0.98 14.84
CA ALA A 84 -4.99 -1.78 15.63
C ALA A 84 -5.81 -0.97 16.63
N ASP A 85 -5.30 0.13 17.22
CA ASP A 85 -6.10 1.01 18.09
C ASP A 85 -7.10 1.82 17.27
N ILE A 86 -6.71 2.27 16.06
CA ILE A 86 -7.64 2.90 15.11
C ILE A 86 -8.74 1.90 14.74
N PHE A 87 -8.37 0.67 14.35
CA PHE A 87 -9.33 -0.38 14.01
C PHE A 87 -10.21 -0.77 15.20
N LYS A 88 -9.66 -0.96 16.40
CA LYS A 88 -10.43 -1.27 17.63
C LYS A 88 -11.44 -0.18 17.98
N THR A 89 -11.19 1.08 17.59
CA THR A 89 -12.13 2.19 17.82
C THR A 89 -13.36 2.14 16.89
N ILE A 90 -13.23 1.53 15.71
CA ILE A 90 -14.31 1.42 14.70
C ILE A 90 -14.82 -0.01 14.48
N ALA A 91 -14.16 -0.99 15.07
CA ALA A 91 -14.49 -2.41 14.98
C ALA A 91 -15.38 -2.85 16.14
N THR A 92 -16.44 -3.60 15.83
CA THR A 92 -17.28 -4.26 16.84
C THR A 92 -17.06 -5.76 16.83
N GLY A 93 -16.90 -6.36 18.01
CA GLY A 93 -16.92 -7.83 18.19
C GLY A 93 -15.73 -8.57 17.59
N ALA A 94 -14.50 -8.16 17.94
CA ALA A 94 -13.30 -8.87 17.50
C ALA A 94 -13.25 -10.29 18.09
N ASP A 95 -13.05 -11.29 17.24
CA ASP A 95 -12.82 -12.70 17.59
C ASP A 95 -11.59 -13.24 16.85
N TRP A 96 -11.15 -14.46 17.14
CA TRP A 96 -10.01 -15.11 16.49
C TRP A 96 -10.32 -16.57 16.17
N VAL A 97 -9.66 -17.08 15.13
CA VAL A 97 -9.79 -18.49 14.73
C VAL A 97 -8.91 -19.35 15.64
N ARG A 98 -9.48 -20.38 16.26
CA ARG A 98 -8.76 -21.22 17.25
C ARG A 98 -7.73 -22.11 16.55
N GLU A 99 -6.64 -22.42 17.25
CA GLU A 99 -5.57 -23.33 16.79
C GLU A 99 -6.10 -24.69 16.29
N THR A 100 -7.19 -25.20 16.89
CA THR A 100 -7.79 -26.50 16.53
C THR A 100 -8.60 -26.47 15.23
N GLU A 101 -8.89 -25.29 14.67
CA GLU A 101 -9.64 -25.13 13.43
C GLU A 101 -8.71 -25.26 12.22
N ILE A 102 -7.99 -26.38 12.13
CA ILE A 102 -6.86 -26.61 11.20
C ILE A 102 -7.20 -26.44 9.71
N PHE A 103 -8.49 -26.50 9.34
CA PHE A 103 -8.95 -26.28 7.97
C PHE A 103 -9.18 -24.81 7.63
N ASP A 104 -9.26 -23.93 8.63
CA ASP A 104 -9.36 -22.50 8.45
C ASP A 104 -7.95 -21.90 8.27
N PRO A 105 -7.64 -21.29 7.12
CA PRO A 105 -6.36 -20.62 6.88
C PRO A 105 -5.93 -19.63 7.96
N ASP A 106 -6.88 -19.00 8.64
CA ASP A 106 -6.64 -17.93 9.60
C ASP A 106 -6.44 -18.43 11.04
N HIS A 107 -6.41 -19.76 11.26
CA HIS A 107 -6.15 -20.35 12.57
C HIS A 107 -4.80 -19.94 13.15
N ILE A 108 -4.73 -19.92 14.49
CA ILE A 108 -3.51 -19.63 15.22
C ILE A 108 -2.43 -20.66 14.87
N VAL A 109 -1.23 -20.16 14.54
CA VAL A 109 -0.02 -20.95 14.34
C VAL A 109 1.00 -20.55 15.40
N LEU A 110 1.48 -21.54 16.17
CA LEU A 110 2.54 -21.37 17.17
C LEU A 110 3.68 -22.34 16.85
N ASP A 111 4.85 -21.80 16.58
CA ASP A 111 6.09 -22.51 16.32
C ASP A 111 7.21 -22.01 17.25
N GLU A 112 8.37 -22.66 17.22
CA GLU A 112 9.53 -22.29 18.05
C GLU A 112 10.08 -20.90 17.70
N ASP A 113 10.02 -20.52 16.43
CA ASP A 113 10.55 -19.27 15.88
C ASP A 113 9.47 -18.39 15.22
N HIS A 114 8.20 -18.79 15.22
CA HIS A 114 7.12 -18.08 14.55
C HIS A 114 5.79 -18.16 15.31
N ILE A 115 5.10 -17.03 15.43
CA ILE A 115 3.73 -16.97 15.97
C ILE A 115 2.88 -16.17 15.00
N GLN A 116 1.74 -16.71 14.63
CA GLN A 116 0.77 -16.02 13.80
C GLN A 116 -0.65 -16.23 14.32
N PHE A 117 -1.46 -15.18 14.27
CA PHE A 117 -2.89 -15.28 14.52
C PHE A 117 -3.65 -14.18 13.77
N THR A 118 -4.91 -14.45 13.42
CA THR A 118 -5.78 -13.48 12.75
C THR A 118 -6.94 -13.09 13.66
N LEU A 119 -7.18 -11.79 13.78
CA LEU A 119 -8.38 -11.23 14.38
C LEU A 119 -9.41 -10.92 13.30
N ASN A 120 -10.64 -11.36 13.51
CA ASN A 120 -11.78 -11.07 12.65
C ASN A 120 -12.65 -10.03 13.35
N ALA A 121 -12.99 -8.95 12.66
CA ALA A 121 -13.88 -7.93 13.22
C ALA A 121 -14.73 -7.27 12.13
N THR A 122 -15.91 -6.77 12.50
CA THR A 122 -16.76 -6.01 11.58
C THR A 122 -16.51 -4.51 11.77
N LEU A 123 -16.16 -3.84 10.68
CA LEU A 123 -16.04 -2.38 10.60
C LEU A 123 -17.35 -1.77 10.12
N SER A 124 -17.80 -0.74 10.82
CA SER A 124 -18.89 0.11 10.35
C SER A 124 -18.61 1.56 10.73
N ASP A 125 -18.75 2.47 9.78
CA ASP A 125 -18.59 3.92 10.02
C ASP A 125 -19.82 4.55 10.70
N GLY A 126 -20.83 3.74 11.04
CA GLY A 126 -22.10 4.19 11.60
C GLY A 126 -22.88 5.14 10.68
N GLY A 127 -22.51 5.22 9.39
CA GLY A 127 -23.12 6.08 8.38
C GLY A 127 -22.66 7.55 8.41
N TYR A 128 -21.80 7.96 9.34
CA TYR A 128 -21.46 9.38 9.52
C TYR A 128 -20.55 9.92 8.41
N SER A 129 -19.44 9.22 8.10
CA SER A 129 -18.58 9.60 6.97
C SER A 129 -19.33 9.46 5.65
N CYS A 130 -20.21 8.47 5.53
CA CYS A 130 -21.08 8.31 4.39
C CYS A 130 -22.04 9.49 4.19
N PHE A 131 -22.61 10.00 5.28
CA PHE A 131 -23.53 11.13 5.24
C PHE A 131 -22.81 12.42 4.86
N VAL A 132 -21.60 12.62 5.40
CA VAL A 132 -20.78 13.80 5.12
C VAL A 132 -20.27 13.80 3.67
N ASN A 133 -19.82 12.66 3.14
CA ASN A 133 -19.22 12.59 1.81
C ASN A 133 -20.21 12.31 0.69
N TYR A 134 -21.27 11.53 0.96
CA TYR A 134 -22.18 11.00 -0.06
C TYR A 134 -23.66 11.29 0.22
N GLY A 135 -24.00 11.94 1.34
CA GLY A 135 -25.40 12.23 1.71
C GLY A 135 -26.23 10.98 2.05
N SER A 136 -25.59 9.80 2.18
CA SER A 136 -26.22 8.53 2.53
C SER A 136 -25.89 8.17 3.98
N GLY A 137 -26.87 7.70 4.75
CA GLY A 137 -26.63 7.21 6.13
C GLY A 137 -26.19 5.75 6.22
N ASN A 138 -25.93 5.10 5.09
CA ASN A 138 -25.59 3.68 5.04
C ASN A 138 -24.45 3.45 4.03
N CYS A 139 -23.24 3.26 4.54
CA CYS A 139 -22.08 2.81 3.75
C CYS A 139 -21.87 1.28 3.84
N GLY A 140 -22.80 0.55 4.46
CA GLY A 140 -22.62 -0.86 4.79
C GLY A 140 -21.65 -1.09 5.96
N SER A 141 -21.49 -2.35 6.32
CA SER A 141 -20.44 -2.83 7.20
C SER A 141 -19.51 -3.75 6.41
N GLY A 142 -18.21 -3.70 6.69
CA GLY A 142 -17.23 -4.60 6.09
C GLY A 142 -16.62 -5.50 7.14
N ASP A 143 -16.45 -6.79 6.83
CA ASP A 143 -15.65 -7.67 7.67
C ASP A 143 -14.17 -7.48 7.34
N VAL A 144 -13.36 -7.31 8.38
CA VAL A 144 -11.92 -7.09 8.28
C VAL A 144 -11.19 -8.15 9.08
N ARG A 145 -10.12 -8.65 8.46
CA ARG A 145 -9.21 -9.62 9.04
C ARG A 145 -7.85 -8.95 9.24
N ILE A 146 -7.35 -9.00 10.47
CA ILE A 146 -6.05 -8.44 10.84
C ILE A 146 -5.15 -9.59 11.28
N ARG A 147 -4.15 -9.88 10.46
CA ARG A 147 -3.15 -10.89 10.79
C ARG A 147 -1.96 -10.27 11.51
N TYR A 148 -1.63 -10.83 12.66
CA TYR A 148 -0.39 -10.55 13.36
C TYR A 148 0.59 -11.69 13.10
N SER A 149 1.82 -11.34 12.74
CA SER A 149 2.89 -12.29 12.47
C SER A 149 4.15 -11.85 13.21
N PHE A 150 4.69 -12.74 14.03
CA PHE A 150 5.89 -12.51 14.82
C PHE A 150 6.90 -13.60 14.49
N ALA A 151 8.05 -13.22 13.95
CA ALA A 151 9.19 -14.11 13.79
C ALA A 151 10.27 -13.79 14.84
N LYS A 152 10.97 -14.81 15.30
CA LYS A 152 12.13 -14.66 16.17
C LYS A 152 13.27 -14.05 15.35
N VAL A 153 13.94 -13.06 15.93
CA VAL A 153 15.10 -12.42 15.29
C VAL A 153 16.29 -13.37 15.34
N ASP A 154 16.90 -13.64 14.19
CA ASP A 154 18.22 -14.27 14.11
C ASP A 154 19.28 -13.24 14.47
N GLU A 155 19.88 -13.38 15.66
CA GLU A 155 20.89 -12.44 16.16
C GLU A 155 22.15 -12.42 15.30
N ALA A 156 22.52 -13.55 14.67
CA ALA A 156 23.69 -13.61 13.80
C ALA A 156 23.43 -12.86 12.48
N GLU A 157 22.25 -13.05 11.90
CA GLU A 157 21.83 -12.34 10.70
C GLU A 157 21.67 -10.82 10.95
N ALA A 158 21.02 -10.46 12.06
CA ALA A 158 20.86 -9.07 12.47
C ALA A 158 22.22 -8.40 12.71
N ALA A 159 23.14 -9.09 13.41
CA ALA A 159 24.49 -8.59 13.63
C ALA A 159 25.26 -8.47 12.32
N ALA A 160 25.04 -9.36 11.33
CA ALA A 160 25.74 -9.38 10.04
C ALA A 160 25.37 -8.19 9.13
N PHE A 161 24.16 -7.64 9.25
CA PHE A 161 23.72 -6.53 8.41
C PHE A 161 24.44 -5.22 8.76
N GLN A 162 24.82 -4.44 7.74
CA GLN A 162 25.40 -3.11 7.92
C GLN A 162 24.38 -2.05 7.49
N PRO A 163 23.89 -1.21 8.42
CA PRO A 163 23.07 -0.05 8.07
C PRO A 163 23.82 0.86 7.11
N ARG A 164 23.09 1.42 6.13
CA ARG A 164 23.61 2.40 5.18
C ARG A 164 22.94 3.73 5.42
N GLU A 165 23.71 4.71 5.86
CA GLU A 165 23.20 6.07 5.98
C GLU A 165 22.92 6.65 4.58
N TYR A 166 21.77 7.29 4.44
CA TYR A 166 21.26 7.82 3.19
C TYR A 166 20.63 9.19 3.42
N PHE A 167 21.43 10.22 3.21
CA PHE A 167 21.08 11.61 3.46
C PHE A 167 20.38 12.25 2.26
N ASP A 168 19.69 13.36 2.50
CA ASP A 168 19.01 14.09 1.42
C ASP A 168 19.98 14.64 0.37
N ASN A 169 21.18 14.98 0.82
CA ASN A 169 22.16 15.76 0.08
C ASN A 169 23.56 15.17 0.28
N ASP A 170 24.25 14.88 -0.81
CA ASP A 170 25.69 14.57 -0.78
C ASP A 170 26.49 15.85 -0.94
N LEU A 171 27.32 16.17 0.05
CA LEU A 171 28.21 17.31 -0.03
C LEU A 171 29.19 17.13 -1.19
N ILE A 172 29.33 18.17 -2.01
CA ILE A 172 30.31 18.19 -3.07
C ILE A 172 31.66 18.55 -2.44
N HIS A 173 32.71 17.80 -2.77
CA HIS A 173 34.05 18.03 -2.27
C HIS A 173 34.96 18.59 -3.37
N ASN A 174 35.85 19.49 -3.00
CA ASN A 174 36.99 19.91 -3.81
C ASN A 174 38.00 18.75 -3.96
N ASP A 175 38.94 18.88 -4.90
CA ASP A 175 40.01 17.89 -5.14
C ASP A 175 40.89 17.61 -3.89
N ASP A 176 40.92 18.52 -2.93
CA ASP A 176 41.64 18.39 -1.66
C ASP A 176 40.83 17.73 -0.53
N GLY A 177 39.57 17.36 -0.80
CA GLY A 177 38.65 16.70 0.13
C GLY A 177 37.85 17.67 1.01
N THR A 178 38.06 18.99 0.92
CA THR A 178 37.22 19.98 1.62
C THR A 178 35.86 20.13 0.95
N VAL A 179 34.83 20.54 1.70
CA VAL A 179 33.48 20.76 1.15
C VAL A 179 33.50 21.99 0.24
N LEU A 180 33.07 21.83 -1.01
CA LEU A 180 32.85 22.93 -1.94
C LEU A 180 31.78 23.85 -1.35
N ARG A 181 32.07 25.14 -1.28
CA ARG A 181 31.13 26.17 -0.84
C ARG A 181 30.97 27.19 -1.93
N SER A 182 29.77 27.73 -2.08
CA SER A 182 29.46 28.78 -3.04
C SER A 182 28.72 29.94 -2.37
N ILE A 183 28.65 31.04 -3.12
CA ILE A 183 27.77 32.15 -2.82
C ILE A 183 27.15 32.68 -4.11
N GLY A 184 25.83 32.86 -4.09
CA GLY A 184 25.08 33.52 -5.16
C GLY A 184 25.24 35.03 -5.08
N LEU A 185 25.83 35.63 -6.11
CA LEU A 185 26.06 37.07 -6.18
C LEU A 185 25.27 37.68 -7.34
N ASN A 186 24.69 38.84 -7.09
CA ASN A 186 24.01 39.60 -8.13
C ASN A 186 25.04 40.26 -9.04
N VAL A 187 25.09 39.84 -10.30
CA VAL A 187 25.99 40.38 -11.33
C VAL A 187 25.14 40.98 -12.44
N GLY A 188 25.46 42.22 -12.84
CA GLY A 188 24.70 42.91 -13.89
C GLY A 188 25.37 44.21 -14.33
N VAL A 189 25.15 44.56 -15.60
CA VAL A 189 25.48 45.86 -16.19
C VAL A 189 24.21 46.35 -16.89
N ASP A 190 23.83 47.62 -16.70
CA ASP A 190 22.67 48.27 -17.33
C ASP A 190 21.26 47.74 -16.94
N GLY A 191 21.09 47.28 -15.69
CA GLY A 191 19.77 47.08 -15.09
C GLY A 191 19.21 45.66 -15.15
N ASP A 192 19.80 44.76 -15.95
CA ASP A 192 19.54 43.33 -15.84
C ASP A 192 20.54 42.72 -14.85
N THR A 193 20.03 42.32 -13.68
CA THR A 193 20.81 41.63 -12.64
C THR A 193 20.47 40.15 -12.66
N GLN A 194 21.48 39.30 -12.78
CA GLN A 194 21.34 37.85 -12.65
C GLN A 194 22.12 37.39 -11.42
N ILE A 195 21.58 36.42 -10.70
CA ILE A 195 22.32 35.73 -9.64
C ILE A 195 23.23 34.72 -10.31
N VAL A 196 24.52 34.84 -10.07
CA VAL A 196 25.54 33.88 -10.51
C VAL A 196 26.21 33.32 -9.27
N ASP A 197 26.29 31.99 -9.20
CA ASP A 197 26.96 31.30 -8.11
C ASP A 197 28.47 31.26 -8.35
N PHE A 198 29.24 31.73 -7.38
CA PHE A 198 30.70 31.69 -7.39
C PHE A 198 31.20 30.73 -6.31
N ALA A 199 32.22 29.93 -6.64
CA ALA A 199 32.92 29.13 -5.64
C ALA A 199 33.65 30.06 -4.64
N CYS A 200 33.47 29.81 -3.35
CA CYS A 200 34.11 30.58 -2.29
C CYS A 200 35.57 30.17 -2.12
N THR A 201 36.42 30.68 -3.02
CA THR A 201 37.88 30.48 -2.95
C THR A 201 38.55 31.62 -2.17
N PRO A 202 39.78 31.41 -1.64
CA PRO A 202 40.55 32.47 -0.99
C PRO A 202 40.71 33.72 -1.87
N GLU A 203 40.85 33.52 -3.19
CA GLU A 203 41.00 34.60 -4.16
C GLU A 203 39.73 35.46 -4.30
N LEU A 204 38.54 34.84 -4.22
CA LEU A 204 37.27 35.57 -4.26
C LEU A 204 37.07 36.39 -2.99
N ILE A 205 37.43 35.82 -1.83
CA ILE A 205 37.37 36.52 -0.55
C ILE A 205 38.35 37.71 -0.54
N GLU A 206 39.58 37.49 -0.98
CA GLU A 206 40.59 38.54 -1.12
C GLU A 206 40.14 39.65 -2.09
N PHE A 207 39.53 39.28 -3.22
CA PHE A 207 38.95 40.25 -4.16
C PHE A 207 37.93 41.17 -3.47
N PHE A 208 37.02 40.63 -2.66
CA PHE A 208 36.03 41.46 -1.97
C PHE A 208 36.62 42.28 -0.82
N ASP A 209 37.61 41.73 -0.12
CA ASP A 209 38.34 42.45 0.93
C ASP A 209 39.10 43.66 0.37
N GLU A 210 39.71 43.51 -0.80
CA GLU A 210 40.47 44.57 -1.46
C GLU A 210 39.57 45.61 -2.15
N ASN A 211 38.44 45.18 -2.75
CA ASN A 211 37.64 46.04 -3.63
C ASN A 211 36.36 46.59 -2.99
N LEU A 212 35.88 46.03 -1.88
CA LEU A 212 34.72 46.53 -1.14
C LEU A 212 35.08 46.95 0.28
N ALA A 213 35.40 45.98 1.15
CA ALA A 213 35.81 46.23 2.54
C ALA A 213 36.41 44.97 3.16
N PRO A 214 37.39 45.10 4.09
CA PRO A 214 37.93 43.94 4.81
C PRO A 214 36.85 43.21 5.61
N GLY A 215 36.78 41.89 5.46
CA GLY A 215 35.77 41.02 6.06
C GLY A 215 34.39 41.13 5.41
N TYR A 216 34.30 41.63 4.17
CA TYR A 216 33.02 41.76 3.47
C TYR A 216 32.39 40.40 3.16
N LEU A 217 33.23 39.40 2.85
CA LEU A 217 32.82 38.02 2.63
C LEU A 217 33.71 37.11 3.47
N THR A 218 33.12 36.21 4.24
CA THR A 218 33.85 35.17 4.97
C THR A 218 33.42 33.77 4.51
N LEU A 219 34.23 32.76 4.80
CA LEU A 219 33.88 31.35 4.52
C LEU A 219 32.58 30.89 5.21
N ASP A 220 32.18 31.55 6.29
CA ASP A 220 30.95 31.27 7.03
C ASP A 220 29.70 31.83 6.34
N ASP A 221 29.85 32.83 5.46
CA ASP A 221 28.77 33.40 4.65
C ASP A 221 28.46 32.53 3.42
N CYS A 222 29.30 31.55 3.13
CA CYS A 222 29.16 30.65 1.99
C CYS A 222 28.37 29.40 2.34
N SER A 223 27.49 28.99 1.42
CA SER A 223 26.70 27.76 1.59
C SER A 223 27.48 26.55 1.06
N PRO A 224 27.44 25.40 1.75
CA PRO A 224 27.97 24.16 1.18
C PRO A 224 27.16 23.77 -0.06
N GLU A 225 27.88 23.36 -1.10
CA GLU A 225 27.30 22.79 -2.30
C GLU A 225 27.00 21.31 -2.09
N TYR A 226 25.89 20.86 -2.66
CA TYR A 226 25.44 19.49 -2.53
C TYR A 226 24.74 18.98 -3.78
N THR A 227 24.80 17.67 -3.99
CA THR A 227 23.97 16.97 -4.96
C THR A 227 22.74 16.43 -4.25
N PRO A 228 21.52 16.81 -4.64
CA PRO A 228 20.30 16.26 -4.04
C PRO A 228 20.16 14.79 -4.48
N GLN A 229 20.28 13.87 -3.52
CA GLN A 229 20.24 12.44 -3.79
C GLN A 229 18.85 12.01 -4.28
N PHE A 230 17.79 12.50 -3.62
CA PHE A 230 16.40 12.12 -3.90
C PHE A 230 15.85 12.62 -5.24
N GLU A 231 16.50 13.60 -5.86
CA GLU A 231 16.00 14.14 -7.12
C GLU A 231 16.21 13.19 -8.32
N ARG A 232 17.11 12.20 -8.23
CA ARG A 232 17.47 11.34 -9.37
C ARG A 232 17.12 9.87 -9.20
N PHE A 233 17.53 9.27 -8.09
CA PHE A 233 17.21 7.89 -7.70
C PHE A 233 17.31 7.83 -6.19
N GLY A 234 16.30 7.28 -5.50
CA GLY A 234 16.21 7.36 -4.04
C GLY A 234 15.78 6.05 -3.39
N PHE A 235 16.21 5.85 -2.15
CA PHE A 235 15.69 4.81 -1.28
C PHE A 235 14.73 5.39 -0.25
N PHE A 236 13.64 4.68 0.05
CA PHE A 236 12.90 4.87 1.28
C PHE A 236 13.86 4.72 2.47
N ARG A 237 13.61 5.49 3.52
CA ARG A 237 14.50 5.55 4.68
C ARG A 237 13.78 5.25 5.97
N THR A 238 14.48 4.56 6.85
CA THR A 238 14.15 4.44 8.25
C THR A 238 14.79 5.62 8.99
N GLU A 239 13.96 6.46 9.60
CA GLU A 239 14.40 7.62 10.35
C GLU A 239 14.50 7.28 11.85
N ARG A 240 15.67 7.51 12.44
CA ARG A 240 15.89 7.32 13.87
C ARG A 240 16.26 8.63 14.53
N TYR A 241 15.45 9.03 15.50
CA TYR A 241 15.63 10.26 16.26
C TYR A 241 16.59 10.04 17.42
N GLY A 242 17.70 10.77 17.43
CA GLY A 242 18.60 10.88 18.57
C GLY A 242 18.08 11.89 19.59
N TYR A 243 18.15 11.55 20.87
CA TYR A 243 17.71 12.44 21.94
C TYR A 243 18.80 13.46 22.31
N ASP A 244 18.56 14.76 22.11
CA ASP A 244 19.36 15.85 22.69
C ASP A 244 18.49 16.83 23.47
N ARG A 245 18.69 16.84 24.78
CA ARG A 245 17.97 17.70 25.75
C ARG A 245 18.08 19.19 25.44
N ARG A 246 19.13 19.65 24.75
CA ARG A 246 19.38 21.07 24.44
C ARG A 246 18.59 21.55 23.23
N LEU A 247 18.35 20.65 22.27
CA LEU A 247 17.76 20.97 20.97
C LEU A 247 16.29 20.51 20.87
N GLY A 248 15.87 19.60 21.75
CA GLY A 248 14.53 19.00 21.72
C GLY A 248 14.37 17.96 20.61
N PRO A 249 13.23 17.25 20.57
CA PRO A 249 12.91 16.34 19.47
C PRO A 249 12.64 17.17 18.20
N GLY A 250 13.46 17.02 17.17
CA GLY A 250 13.22 17.67 15.88
C GLY A 250 14.44 18.19 15.13
N ASN A 251 15.64 18.22 15.72
CA ASN A 251 16.84 18.65 15.00
C ASN A 251 17.38 17.52 14.09
N ASP A 252 17.52 17.80 12.79
CA ASP A 252 18.03 16.85 11.79
C ASP A 252 19.50 16.45 12.06
N LEU A 253 20.27 17.26 12.78
CA LEU A 253 21.67 16.96 13.15
C LEU A 253 21.81 15.72 14.06
N ASN A 254 20.74 15.30 14.72
CA ASN A 254 20.71 14.08 15.54
C ASN A 254 19.81 13.00 14.94
N ARG A 255 19.49 13.06 13.64
CA ARG A 255 18.72 12.01 12.96
C ARG A 255 19.65 11.12 12.18
N ALA A 256 19.51 9.81 12.37
CA ALA A 256 20.09 8.82 11.47
C ALA A 256 19.05 8.44 10.42
N PHE A 257 19.47 8.43 9.16
CA PHE A 257 18.62 8.09 8.02
C PHE A 257 19.17 6.82 7.38
N TYR A 258 18.60 5.66 7.66
CA TYR A 258 19.07 4.40 7.09
C TYR A 258 18.28 4.05 5.83
N ALA A 259 18.96 3.76 4.72
CA ALA A 259 18.33 3.24 3.52
C ALA A 259 17.63 1.91 3.80
N ASN A 260 16.40 1.77 3.33
CA ASN A 260 15.66 0.53 3.41
C ASN A 260 16.14 -0.42 2.30
N ILE A 261 16.91 -1.45 2.66
CA ILE A 261 17.52 -2.36 1.68
C ILE A 261 17.50 -3.83 2.13
N HIS A 262 17.48 -4.74 1.16
CA HIS A 262 17.64 -6.19 1.40
C HIS A 262 19.12 -6.57 1.60
N PRO A 263 19.42 -7.57 2.45
CA PRO A 263 20.77 -8.11 2.58
C PRO A 263 21.16 -8.96 1.35
N LEU A 264 22.14 -8.49 0.57
CA LEU A 264 22.63 -9.21 -0.63
C LEU A 264 23.77 -10.20 -0.34
N TRP A 265 24.38 -10.16 0.85
CA TRP A 265 25.59 -10.94 1.16
C TRP A 265 25.37 -11.88 2.35
N GLN A 266 25.78 -13.13 2.21
CA GLN A 266 25.71 -14.13 3.28
C GLN A 266 26.82 -13.91 4.32
N ASN A 267 28.00 -13.51 3.86
CA ASN A 267 29.21 -13.34 4.66
C ASN A 267 29.78 -11.92 4.50
N PRO A 268 29.06 -10.85 4.86
CA PRO A 268 29.58 -9.49 4.72
C PRO A 268 30.81 -9.21 5.60
N TRP A 269 31.08 -10.07 6.58
CA TRP A 269 32.20 -9.92 7.53
C TRP A 269 32.97 -11.22 7.73
N SER A 270 34.26 -11.06 8.02
CA SER A 270 35.19 -12.10 8.45
C SER A 270 35.63 -11.85 9.89
N GLY A 271 35.89 -12.91 10.65
CA GLY A 271 36.26 -12.83 12.08
C GLY A 271 35.07 -12.60 13.01
N GLU A 272 35.30 -12.71 14.33
CA GLU A 272 34.27 -12.59 15.37
C GLU A 272 34.58 -11.45 16.35
N GLY A 273 33.54 -10.87 16.94
CA GLY A 273 33.66 -9.87 17.99
C GLY A 273 34.47 -8.64 17.58
N ALA A 274 35.53 -8.33 18.33
CA ALA A 274 36.39 -7.16 18.10
C ALA A 274 37.34 -7.31 16.89
N GLU A 275 37.54 -8.52 16.36
CA GLU A 275 38.40 -8.79 15.19
C GLU A 275 37.61 -8.77 13.87
N ARG A 276 36.33 -8.41 13.93
CA ARG A 276 35.44 -8.37 12.77
C ARG A 276 35.92 -7.35 11.72
N ALA A 277 36.16 -7.83 10.51
CA ALA A 277 36.57 -7.02 9.36
C ALA A 277 35.66 -7.29 8.14
N PRO A 278 35.49 -6.33 7.21
CA PRO A 278 34.75 -6.56 5.97
C PRO A 278 35.36 -7.72 5.18
N THR A 279 34.52 -8.64 4.69
CA THR A 279 34.99 -9.73 3.83
C THR A 279 35.57 -9.17 2.54
N PRO A 280 36.73 -9.65 2.08
CA PRO A 280 37.28 -9.24 0.78
C PRO A 280 36.27 -9.47 -0.34
N ASP A 281 36.16 -8.51 -1.26
CA ASP A 281 35.10 -8.51 -2.29
C ASP A 281 35.04 -9.81 -3.11
N ARG A 282 36.19 -10.40 -3.42
CA ARG A 282 36.27 -11.67 -4.19
C ARG A 282 35.76 -12.89 -3.42
N GLU A 283 35.70 -12.80 -2.09
CA GLU A 283 35.26 -13.86 -1.17
C GLU A 283 33.79 -13.70 -0.72
N LEU A 284 33.13 -12.60 -1.12
CA LEU A 284 31.71 -12.41 -0.86
C LEU A 284 30.87 -13.48 -1.57
N ARG A 285 29.94 -14.06 -0.81
CA ARG A 285 28.91 -15.00 -1.28
C ARG A 285 27.58 -14.27 -1.33
N ALA A 286 26.98 -14.29 -2.51
CA ALA A 286 25.72 -13.60 -2.75
C ALA A 286 24.55 -14.41 -2.17
N ARG A 287 23.55 -13.70 -1.64
CA ARG A 287 22.31 -14.22 -1.08
C ARG A 287 21.16 -13.83 -2.01
N PRO A 288 20.29 -14.77 -2.42
CA PRO A 288 19.14 -14.42 -3.24
C PRO A 288 18.05 -13.72 -2.42
N ILE A 289 17.36 -12.78 -3.05
CA ILE A 289 16.12 -12.18 -2.56
C ILE A 289 14.98 -13.00 -3.17
N ILE A 290 14.19 -13.65 -2.31
CA ILE A 290 13.16 -14.59 -2.74
C ILE A 290 11.79 -14.01 -2.39
N TYR A 291 10.93 -13.93 -3.41
CA TYR A 291 9.52 -13.62 -3.32
C TYR A 291 8.68 -14.87 -3.65
N TYR A 292 7.49 -14.96 -3.06
CA TYR A 292 6.55 -16.03 -3.32
C TYR A 292 5.24 -15.48 -3.87
N VAL A 293 4.68 -16.13 -4.88
CA VAL A 293 3.31 -15.83 -5.30
C VAL A 293 2.28 -16.39 -4.30
N ASN A 294 1.08 -15.81 -4.24
CA ASN A 294 0.01 -16.34 -3.39
C ASN A 294 -0.59 -17.65 -3.93
N ALA A 295 -1.33 -18.39 -3.09
CA ALA A 295 -1.84 -19.71 -3.43
C ALA A 295 -2.78 -19.73 -4.65
N ASP A 296 -3.51 -18.63 -4.87
CA ASP A 296 -4.52 -18.48 -5.93
C ASP A 296 -4.00 -17.73 -7.16
N TYR A 297 -2.68 -17.59 -7.26
CA TYR A 297 -2.03 -16.85 -8.32
C TYR A 297 -2.43 -17.36 -9.73
N PRO A 298 -2.75 -16.46 -10.68
CA PRO A 298 -3.14 -16.86 -12.04
C PRO A 298 -1.98 -17.50 -12.80
N ALA A 299 -2.17 -18.74 -13.25
CA ALA A 299 -1.18 -19.54 -13.97
C ALA A 299 -0.73 -18.85 -15.29
N ASP A 300 -1.65 -18.18 -15.96
CA ASP A 300 -1.43 -17.42 -17.19
C ASP A 300 -0.50 -16.21 -17.00
N LEU A 301 -0.36 -15.67 -15.79
CA LEU A 301 0.60 -14.61 -15.48
C LEU A 301 1.97 -15.13 -15.08
N GLU A 302 2.15 -16.44 -14.88
CA GLU A 302 3.45 -16.98 -14.49
C GLU A 302 4.57 -16.68 -15.49
N PRO A 303 4.39 -16.85 -16.82
CA PRO A 303 5.46 -16.56 -17.79
C PRO A 303 5.95 -15.12 -17.74
N ILE A 304 5.03 -14.16 -17.67
CA ILE A 304 5.40 -12.74 -17.60
C ILE A 304 6.00 -12.39 -16.23
N THR A 305 5.57 -13.05 -15.16
CA THR A 305 6.14 -12.88 -13.81
C THR A 305 7.55 -13.46 -13.72
N ALA A 306 7.80 -14.60 -14.36
CA ALA A 306 9.14 -15.16 -14.49
C ALA A 306 10.08 -14.21 -15.24
N GLN A 307 9.59 -13.57 -16.31
CA GLN A 307 10.36 -12.55 -17.03
C GLN A 307 10.69 -11.35 -16.13
N ILE A 308 9.72 -10.85 -15.35
CA ILE A 308 9.96 -9.76 -14.37
C ILE A 308 11.04 -10.16 -13.35
N GLY A 309 11.00 -11.41 -12.87
CA GLY A 309 12.05 -11.94 -12.01
C GLY A 309 13.44 -11.91 -12.67
N ALA A 310 13.52 -12.31 -13.93
CA ALA A 310 14.76 -12.27 -14.71
C ALA A 310 15.26 -10.84 -14.97
N ASP A 311 14.35 -9.90 -15.22
CA ASP A 311 14.68 -8.48 -15.44
C ASP A 311 15.31 -7.86 -14.18
N TRP A 312 14.73 -8.13 -13.00
CA TRP A 312 15.31 -7.70 -11.74
C TRP A 312 16.63 -8.42 -11.43
N ASP A 313 16.70 -9.73 -11.69
CA ASP A 313 17.92 -10.51 -11.48
C ASP A 313 19.09 -9.94 -12.26
N GLN A 314 18.88 -9.45 -13.48
CA GLN A 314 19.93 -8.82 -14.29
C GLN A 314 20.62 -7.68 -13.52
N ALA A 315 19.86 -6.81 -12.84
CA ALA A 315 20.43 -5.72 -12.06
C ALA A 315 21.24 -6.23 -10.86
N PHE A 316 20.73 -7.22 -10.13
CA PHE A 316 21.39 -7.78 -8.95
C PHE A 316 22.64 -8.58 -9.30
N ILE A 317 22.59 -9.43 -10.33
CA ILE A 317 23.71 -10.28 -10.74
C ILE A 317 24.85 -9.46 -11.34
N GLU A 318 24.55 -8.42 -12.09
CA GLU A 318 25.57 -7.50 -12.61
C GLU A 318 26.20 -6.66 -11.49
N THR A 319 25.41 -6.24 -10.50
CA THR A 319 25.94 -5.57 -9.30
C THR A 319 26.86 -6.50 -8.52
N ALA A 320 26.46 -7.76 -8.32
CA ALA A 320 27.30 -8.76 -7.64
C ALA A 320 28.56 -9.08 -8.44
N ARG A 321 28.48 -9.15 -9.77
CA ARG A 321 29.61 -9.33 -10.68
C ARG A 321 30.59 -8.17 -10.56
N ALA A 322 30.10 -6.93 -10.62
CA ALA A 322 30.90 -5.73 -10.51
C ALA A 322 31.60 -5.62 -9.15
N ARG A 323 30.90 -5.97 -8.06
CA ARG A 323 31.47 -5.96 -6.71
C ARG A 323 32.53 -7.04 -6.53
N THR A 324 32.24 -8.29 -6.90
CA THR A 324 33.10 -9.44 -6.58
C THR A 324 34.21 -9.70 -7.60
N GLY A 325 34.07 -9.20 -8.83
CA GLY A 325 34.93 -9.53 -9.97
C GLY A 325 34.80 -10.99 -10.45
N ARG A 326 33.83 -11.76 -9.93
CA ARG A 326 33.55 -13.15 -10.37
C ARG A 326 32.75 -13.14 -11.68
N THR A 327 32.68 -14.27 -12.38
CA THR A 327 31.80 -14.41 -13.55
C THR A 327 30.34 -14.62 -13.12
N VAL A 328 29.39 -14.26 -13.99
CA VAL A 328 27.95 -14.51 -13.75
C VAL A 328 27.71 -16.00 -13.48
N ASP A 329 28.24 -16.89 -14.32
CA ASP A 329 28.07 -18.34 -14.16
C ASP A 329 28.55 -18.84 -12.79
N ALA A 330 29.69 -18.34 -12.32
CA ALA A 330 30.22 -18.72 -11.01
C ALA A 330 29.35 -18.21 -9.85
N LEU A 331 28.72 -17.04 -10.00
CA LEU A 331 27.77 -16.51 -9.03
C LEU A 331 26.47 -17.33 -9.03
N ARG A 332 25.88 -17.58 -10.21
CA ARG A 332 24.67 -18.39 -10.35
C ARG A 332 24.84 -19.80 -9.79
N GLN A 333 25.97 -20.44 -10.09
CA GLN A 333 26.31 -21.76 -9.55
C GLN A 333 26.38 -21.72 -8.02
N GLN A 334 27.04 -20.71 -7.44
CA GLN A 334 27.12 -20.56 -5.98
C GLN A 334 25.74 -20.37 -5.35
N VAL A 335 24.85 -19.59 -5.97
CA VAL A 335 23.50 -19.37 -5.43
C VAL A 335 22.68 -20.65 -5.47
N ALA A 336 22.74 -21.40 -6.58
CA ALA A 336 22.02 -22.67 -6.72
C ALA A 336 22.53 -23.76 -5.76
N GLU A 337 23.82 -23.77 -5.45
CA GLU A 337 24.43 -24.69 -4.49
C GLU A 337 24.08 -24.33 -3.03
N ASP A 338 24.09 -23.04 -2.69
CA ASP A 338 23.82 -22.56 -1.32
C ASP A 338 22.34 -22.59 -0.96
N PHE A 339 21.46 -22.40 -1.95
CA PHE A 339 20.01 -22.30 -1.76
C PHE A 339 19.26 -23.28 -2.68
N PRO A 340 19.41 -24.61 -2.46
CA PRO A 340 18.76 -25.62 -3.29
C PRO A 340 17.24 -25.48 -3.23
N ALA A 341 16.59 -25.70 -4.37
CA ALA A 341 15.14 -25.65 -4.52
C ALA A 341 14.68 -26.67 -5.57
N GLU A 342 13.44 -27.13 -5.45
CA GLU A 342 12.86 -28.10 -6.37
C GLU A 342 12.28 -27.42 -7.62
N ASP A 343 12.32 -28.11 -8.77
CA ASP A 343 11.92 -27.53 -10.06
C ASP A 343 10.46 -27.00 -10.08
N TRP A 344 9.55 -27.65 -9.34
CA TRP A 344 8.15 -27.24 -9.28
C TRP A 344 7.95 -25.87 -8.59
N MET A 345 8.93 -25.43 -7.79
CA MET A 345 8.89 -24.14 -7.09
C MET A 345 9.08 -22.96 -8.04
N PHE A 346 9.54 -23.17 -9.26
CA PHE A 346 9.82 -22.08 -10.19
C PHE A 346 8.69 -21.91 -11.19
N LEU A 347 8.30 -20.66 -11.43
CA LEU A 347 7.22 -20.27 -12.34
C LEU A 347 7.42 -20.84 -13.75
N GLU A 348 6.31 -21.02 -14.47
CA GLU A 348 6.38 -21.33 -15.90
C GLU A 348 7.18 -20.23 -16.63
N GLY A 349 8.05 -20.62 -17.56
CA GLY A 349 8.93 -19.67 -18.27
C GLY A 349 10.20 -19.25 -17.52
N ASP A 350 10.35 -19.57 -16.24
CA ASP A 350 11.60 -19.26 -15.51
C ASP A 350 12.75 -20.14 -16.02
N THR A 351 13.75 -19.51 -16.62
CA THR A 351 14.95 -20.17 -17.18
C THR A 351 16.16 -20.14 -16.24
N LEU A 352 16.16 -19.26 -15.24
CA LEU A 352 17.29 -19.02 -14.34
C LEU A 352 17.20 -19.89 -13.08
N LYS A 353 15.97 -20.25 -12.67
CA LYS A 353 15.68 -21.16 -11.56
C LYS A 353 16.46 -20.76 -10.31
N GLY A 354 17.02 -21.74 -9.59
CA GLY A 354 17.77 -21.51 -8.35
C GLY A 354 19.05 -20.70 -8.51
N GLY A 355 19.51 -20.43 -9.74
CA GLY A 355 20.72 -19.66 -10.02
C GLY A 355 20.51 -18.14 -10.06
N ALA A 356 19.28 -17.63 -9.92
CA ALA A 356 19.02 -16.19 -9.89
C ALA A 356 19.24 -15.59 -8.49
N LEU A 357 19.77 -14.37 -8.40
CA LEU A 357 19.82 -13.57 -7.18
C LEU A 357 18.49 -12.90 -6.85
N PHE A 358 17.64 -12.64 -7.84
CA PHE A 358 16.25 -12.25 -7.59
C PHE A 358 15.33 -13.35 -8.08
N GLN A 359 14.52 -13.91 -7.17
CA GLN A 359 13.69 -15.07 -7.48
C GLN A 359 12.24 -14.80 -7.11
N ILE A 360 11.33 -15.11 -8.03
CA ILE A 360 9.90 -15.20 -7.75
C ILE A 360 9.51 -16.67 -7.87
N ARG A 361 9.08 -17.27 -6.77
CA ARG A 361 8.78 -18.70 -6.65
C ARG A 361 7.29 -18.95 -6.46
N ARG A 362 6.83 -20.13 -6.88
CA ARG A 362 5.54 -20.69 -6.47
C ARG A 362 5.53 -20.91 -4.96
N ASN A 363 4.36 -20.68 -4.39
CA ASN A 363 4.04 -21.06 -3.03
C ASN A 363 4.08 -22.59 -2.87
N THR A 364 4.54 -23.09 -1.71
CA THR A 364 4.34 -24.51 -1.36
C THR A 364 2.85 -24.85 -1.31
N CYS A 365 2.01 -23.88 -0.94
CA CYS A 365 0.56 -23.97 -1.10
C CYS A 365 0.15 -23.73 -2.55
N SER A 366 0.42 -24.73 -3.38
CA SER A 366 0.02 -24.78 -4.79
C SER A 366 -0.29 -26.23 -5.16
N ALA A 367 -1.01 -26.46 -6.26
CA ALA A 367 -1.27 -27.83 -6.70
C ALA A 367 0.03 -28.65 -6.92
N PRO A 368 1.10 -28.12 -7.55
CA PRO A 368 2.38 -28.82 -7.65
C PRO A 368 3.05 -29.05 -6.29
N GLY A 369 3.04 -28.06 -5.38
CA GLY A 369 3.66 -28.18 -4.06
C GLY A 369 2.96 -29.22 -3.16
N ILE A 370 1.62 -29.23 -3.17
CA ILE A 370 0.82 -30.26 -2.49
C ILE A 370 1.12 -31.64 -3.07
N ALA A 371 1.16 -31.78 -4.41
CA ALA A 371 1.46 -33.06 -5.06
C ALA A 371 2.88 -33.56 -4.71
N ALA A 372 3.88 -32.67 -4.73
CA ALA A 372 5.25 -33.00 -4.34
C ALA A 372 5.33 -33.44 -2.88
N TYR A 373 4.62 -32.74 -1.97
CA TYR A 373 4.59 -33.10 -0.56
C TYR A 373 3.90 -34.44 -0.30
N LEU A 374 2.77 -34.71 -0.98
CA LEU A 374 2.05 -35.99 -0.88
C LEU A 374 2.84 -37.15 -1.47
N ALA A 375 3.68 -36.91 -2.49
CA ALA A 375 4.59 -37.93 -3.01
C ALA A 375 5.61 -38.37 -1.94
N ARG A 376 6.04 -37.46 -1.06
CA ARG A 376 6.90 -37.75 0.10
C ARG A 376 6.14 -38.34 1.28
N PHE A 377 4.93 -37.85 1.54
CA PHE A 377 4.10 -38.22 2.70
C PHE A 377 2.69 -38.67 2.29
N PRO A 378 2.54 -39.84 1.62
CA PRO A 378 1.26 -40.29 1.06
C PRO A 378 0.19 -40.56 2.12
N ALA A 379 0.59 -40.79 3.38
CA ALA A 379 -0.33 -40.95 4.51
C ALA A 379 -1.15 -39.69 4.86
N LEU A 380 -0.82 -38.54 4.26
CA LEU A 380 -1.57 -37.29 4.43
C LEU A 380 -2.65 -37.07 3.36
N GLN A 381 -2.80 -37.97 2.37
CA GLN A 381 -3.83 -37.84 1.34
C GLN A 381 -5.24 -37.67 1.95
N GLY A 382 -5.55 -38.43 3.00
CA GLY A 382 -6.86 -38.34 3.67
C GLY A 382 -7.13 -36.96 4.30
N VAL A 383 -6.09 -36.21 4.70
CA VAL A 383 -6.23 -34.84 5.22
C VAL A 383 -6.64 -33.89 4.09
N VAL A 384 -6.04 -34.06 2.91
CA VAL A 384 -6.38 -33.26 1.73
C VAL A 384 -7.78 -33.59 1.24
N ASP A 385 -8.13 -34.89 1.17
CA ASP A 385 -9.46 -35.32 0.75
C ASP A 385 -10.54 -34.79 1.70
N GLU A 386 -10.29 -34.74 3.01
CA GLU A 386 -11.20 -34.13 3.98
C GLU A 386 -11.32 -32.61 3.75
N ALA A 387 -10.20 -31.91 3.60
CA ALA A 387 -10.18 -30.47 3.37
C ALA A 387 -10.90 -30.05 2.08
N THR A 388 -10.84 -30.86 1.03
CA THR A 388 -11.47 -30.59 -0.27
C THR A 388 -12.86 -31.20 -0.43
N GLY A 389 -13.30 -32.04 0.52
CA GLY A 389 -14.51 -32.86 0.35
C GLY A 389 -14.39 -33.87 -0.80
N GLY A 390 -13.18 -34.35 -1.08
CA GLY A 390 -12.85 -35.28 -2.18
C GLY A 390 -12.80 -34.63 -3.56
N GLN A 391 -12.88 -33.30 -3.65
CA GLN A 391 -12.76 -32.57 -4.91
C GLN A 391 -11.30 -32.34 -5.28
N ALA A 392 -11.05 -32.10 -6.58
CA ALA A 392 -9.74 -31.66 -7.05
C ALA A 392 -9.36 -30.31 -6.43
N ILE A 393 -8.06 -30.10 -6.21
CA ILE A 393 -7.52 -28.83 -5.73
C ILE A 393 -7.83 -27.73 -6.74
N ASN A 394 -8.41 -26.64 -6.25
CA ASN A 394 -8.76 -25.44 -7.01
C ASN A 394 -8.76 -24.21 -6.08
N ARG A 395 -8.98 -23.02 -6.64
CA ARG A 395 -8.94 -21.76 -5.87
C ARG A 395 -9.85 -21.75 -4.63
N GLY A 396 -11.02 -22.41 -4.69
CA GLY A 396 -11.97 -22.43 -3.58
C GLY A 396 -11.60 -23.38 -2.42
N ASN A 397 -10.58 -24.22 -2.57
CA ASN A 397 -10.22 -25.21 -1.53
C ASN A 397 -8.72 -25.38 -1.26
N VAL A 398 -7.82 -24.81 -2.09
CA VAL A 398 -6.37 -24.98 -1.96
C VAL A 398 -5.87 -24.50 -0.60
N GLN A 399 -6.28 -23.31 -0.16
CA GLN A 399 -5.86 -22.73 1.12
C GLN A 399 -6.28 -23.60 2.33
N ARG A 400 -7.49 -24.18 2.28
CA ARG A 400 -7.97 -25.11 3.33
C ARG A 400 -7.13 -26.38 3.40
N ALA A 401 -6.78 -26.94 2.24
CA ALA A 401 -5.89 -28.10 2.16
C ALA A 401 -4.49 -27.79 2.70
N CYS A 402 -3.93 -26.65 2.33
CA CYS A 402 -2.62 -26.20 2.82
C CYS A 402 -2.61 -25.96 4.32
N SER A 403 -3.65 -25.30 4.85
CA SER A 403 -3.83 -25.08 6.29
C SER A 403 -3.80 -26.41 7.05
N ALA A 404 -4.59 -27.39 6.59
CA ALA A 404 -4.67 -28.69 7.24
C ALA A 404 -3.36 -29.50 7.11
N LEU A 405 -2.68 -29.42 5.96
CA LEU A 405 -1.36 -30.04 5.76
C LEU A 405 -0.29 -29.43 6.66
N ALA A 406 -0.24 -28.09 6.75
CA ALA A 406 0.69 -27.38 7.61
C ALA A 406 0.48 -27.78 9.08
N ALA A 407 -0.75 -27.68 9.57
CA ALA A 407 -1.09 -28.06 10.94
C ALA A 407 -0.79 -29.54 11.23
N THR A 408 -1.20 -30.44 10.33
CA THR A 408 -1.02 -31.89 10.55
C THR A 408 0.43 -32.33 10.47
N SER A 409 1.20 -31.79 9.52
CA SER A 409 2.63 -32.13 9.38
C SER A 409 3.44 -31.67 10.59
N ARG A 410 3.15 -30.47 11.12
CA ARG A 410 3.73 -29.94 12.36
C ARG A 410 3.33 -30.77 13.57
N ALA A 411 2.04 -31.06 13.75
CA ALA A 411 1.56 -31.89 14.85
C ALA A 411 2.19 -33.29 14.87
N ARG A 412 2.49 -33.84 13.68
CA ARG A 412 3.17 -35.13 13.50
C ARG A 412 4.71 -35.03 13.52
N ARG A 413 5.28 -33.83 13.62
CA ARG A 413 6.73 -33.54 13.58
C ARG A 413 7.40 -34.19 12.35
N LEU A 414 6.80 -34.01 11.18
CA LEU A 414 7.36 -34.48 9.92
C LEU A 414 8.52 -33.59 9.49
N GLU A 415 9.54 -34.18 8.87
CA GLU A 415 10.74 -33.46 8.40
C GLU A 415 10.93 -33.61 6.88
N PRO A 416 10.83 -32.51 6.09
CA PRO A 416 10.38 -31.19 6.51
C PRO A 416 8.86 -31.18 6.76
N SER A 417 8.42 -30.25 7.60
CA SER A 417 7.00 -29.92 7.73
C SER A 417 6.49 -29.26 6.44
N PHE A 418 5.16 -29.24 6.26
CA PHE A 418 4.56 -28.50 5.14
C PHE A 418 4.57 -27.01 5.50
N ASP A 419 5.57 -26.29 4.99
CA ASP A 419 5.72 -24.86 5.26
C ASP A 419 4.99 -24.03 4.21
N TRP A 420 3.90 -23.40 4.63
CA TRP A 420 3.08 -22.53 3.79
C TRP A 420 3.52 -21.07 3.95
N GLN A 421 4.03 -20.47 2.87
CA GLN A 421 4.33 -19.04 2.78
C GLN A 421 3.02 -18.26 2.70
N GLN A 422 2.37 -18.05 3.84
CA GLN A 422 1.05 -17.43 3.89
C GLN A 422 1.16 -15.90 3.81
N ILE A 423 0.24 -15.22 3.11
CA ILE A 423 0.24 -13.76 2.99
C ILE A 423 0.35 -13.10 4.38
N GLY A 424 1.31 -12.20 4.56
CA GLY A 424 1.55 -11.51 5.84
C GLY A 424 2.44 -12.28 6.82
N ASP A 425 2.94 -13.46 6.46
CA ASP A 425 4.03 -14.11 7.20
C ASP A 425 5.33 -13.32 7.00
N VAL A 426 5.81 -12.68 8.07
CA VAL A 426 6.99 -11.79 8.06
C VAL A 426 8.31 -12.50 7.71
N ARG A 427 8.31 -13.84 7.64
CA ARG A 427 9.48 -14.62 7.23
C ARG A 427 9.72 -14.60 5.71
N PHE A 428 8.73 -14.20 4.92
CA PHE A 428 8.76 -14.27 3.46
C PHE A 428 8.47 -12.93 2.79
N ASN A 429 8.89 -12.79 1.54
CA ASN A 429 8.45 -11.71 0.66
C ASN A 429 7.39 -12.22 -0.32
N PHE A 430 6.51 -11.35 -0.78
CA PHE A 430 5.34 -11.75 -1.56
C PHE A 430 5.15 -10.97 -2.85
N VAL A 431 4.68 -11.66 -3.87
CA VAL A 431 4.11 -11.11 -5.10
C VAL A 431 2.66 -11.56 -5.15
N ASN A 432 1.74 -10.68 -4.76
CA ASN A 432 0.34 -11.04 -4.57
C ASN A 432 -0.52 -10.58 -5.74
N TRP A 433 -1.37 -11.49 -6.23
CA TRP A 433 -2.51 -11.15 -7.07
C TRP A 433 -3.77 -11.14 -6.21
N ILE A 434 -4.41 -9.98 -6.09
CA ILE A 434 -5.66 -9.77 -5.33
C ILE A 434 -6.80 -9.73 -6.35
N ASP A 435 -7.63 -10.76 -6.38
CA ASP A 435 -8.73 -10.89 -7.35
C ASP A 435 -10.06 -10.29 -6.84
N GLU A 436 -10.15 -9.92 -5.56
CA GLU A 436 -11.32 -9.26 -5.02
C GLU A 436 -11.51 -7.85 -5.60
N ASP A 437 -12.70 -7.60 -6.15
CA ASP A 437 -13.06 -6.30 -6.71
C ASP A 437 -13.09 -5.22 -5.62
N GLN A 438 -12.34 -4.15 -5.87
CA GLN A 438 -12.24 -2.99 -4.99
C GLN A 438 -12.89 -1.80 -5.72
N PRO A 439 -14.04 -1.27 -5.24
CA PRO A 439 -14.77 -0.20 -5.92
C PRO A 439 -13.93 1.06 -6.21
N SER A 440 -12.82 1.26 -5.50
CA SER A 440 -11.89 2.39 -5.67
C SER A 440 -10.47 2.03 -5.19
N GLY A 441 -9.95 0.86 -5.60
CA GLY A 441 -8.59 0.42 -5.26
C GLY A 441 -7.49 0.99 -6.18
N PRO A 442 -6.23 1.10 -5.70
CA PRO A 442 -5.10 1.39 -6.58
C PRO A 442 -4.80 0.18 -7.51
N LEU A 443 -3.93 0.36 -8.51
CA LEU A 443 -3.48 -0.76 -9.37
C LEU A 443 -2.51 -1.70 -8.64
N GLY A 444 -1.70 -1.15 -7.74
CA GLY A 444 -0.74 -1.88 -6.93
C GLY A 444 -0.43 -1.16 -5.61
N TYR A 445 0.21 -1.91 -4.71
CA TYR A 445 0.75 -1.40 -3.45
C TYR A 445 1.91 -2.29 -2.97
N GLY A 446 3.12 -1.72 -2.93
CA GLY A 446 4.38 -2.39 -2.58
C GLY A 446 4.99 -2.02 -1.22
N PRO A 447 4.38 -2.35 -0.07
CA PRO A 447 4.97 -2.08 1.24
C PRO A 447 6.19 -2.96 1.53
N SER A 448 7.12 -2.41 2.32
CA SER A 448 8.21 -3.16 2.96
C SER A 448 8.21 -2.94 4.47
N SER A 449 8.58 -3.98 5.20
CA SER A 449 8.79 -3.95 6.65
C SER A 449 10.29 -3.88 6.91
N ALA A 450 10.79 -2.67 7.14
CA ALA A 450 12.17 -2.42 7.49
C ALA A 450 12.39 -2.46 9.01
N ASP A 451 13.52 -3.02 9.42
CA ASP A 451 13.99 -2.97 10.80
C ASP A 451 14.25 -1.51 11.19
N PRO A 452 13.54 -0.97 12.21
CA PRO A 452 13.67 0.43 12.60
C PRO A 452 15.04 0.79 13.19
N GLU A 453 15.89 -0.18 13.56
CA GLU A 453 17.23 0.08 14.07
C GLU A 453 18.30 0.13 12.97
N THR A 454 18.05 -0.51 11.82
CA THR A 454 19.09 -0.75 10.81
C THR A 454 18.70 -0.37 9.38
N GLY A 455 17.40 -0.23 9.07
CA GLY A 455 16.90 -0.09 7.71
C GLY A 455 16.90 -1.42 6.93
N ARG A 456 17.21 -2.56 7.55
CA ARG A 456 17.15 -3.86 6.86
C ARG A 456 15.71 -4.20 6.50
N ILE A 457 15.40 -4.44 5.23
CA ILE A 457 14.10 -5.00 4.85
C ILE A 457 14.05 -6.46 5.30
N VAL A 458 13.08 -6.79 6.16
CA VAL A 458 12.86 -8.15 6.71
C VAL A 458 11.86 -8.91 5.85
N SER A 459 10.79 -8.24 5.44
CA SER A 459 9.73 -8.76 4.57
C SER A 459 9.19 -7.62 3.71
N ALA A 460 8.72 -7.93 2.51
CA ALA A 460 8.06 -6.99 1.63
C ALA A 460 7.02 -7.70 0.76
N ALA A 461 5.98 -6.97 0.36
CA ALA A 461 4.89 -7.53 -0.43
C ALA A 461 4.56 -6.59 -1.60
N ALA A 462 4.70 -7.06 -2.83
CA ALA A 462 4.21 -6.38 -4.02
C ALA A 462 2.78 -6.87 -4.27
N ASN A 463 1.78 -6.07 -3.91
CA ASN A 463 0.38 -6.41 -4.08
C ASN A 463 -0.14 -5.79 -5.37
N VAL A 464 -0.71 -6.59 -6.26
CA VAL A 464 -1.37 -6.12 -7.48
C VAL A 464 -2.85 -6.45 -7.42
N TYR A 465 -3.67 -5.43 -7.64
CA TYR A 465 -5.12 -5.52 -7.59
C TYR A 465 -5.65 -5.97 -8.94
N GLY A 466 -5.77 -7.28 -9.09
CA GLY A 466 -6.10 -7.96 -10.33
C GLY A 466 -7.42 -7.55 -10.95
N ALA A 467 -8.47 -7.37 -10.14
CA ALA A 467 -9.77 -6.88 -10.63
C ALA A 467 -9.66 -5.51 -11.31
N ALA A 468 -8.81 -4.63 -10.77
CA ALA A 468 -8.53 -3.33 -11.38
C ALA A 468 -7.77 -3.52 -12.70
N ILE A 469 -6.70 -4.31 -12.71
CA ILE A 469 -5.92 -4.62 -13.91
C ILE A 469 -6.82 -5.16 -15.04
N ASP A 470 -7.71 -6.09 -14.72
CA ASP A 470 -8.64 -6.68 -15.67
C ASP A 470 -9.61 -5.62 -16.23
N THR A 471 -10.10 -4.72 -15.38
CA THR A 471 -10.95 -3.59 -15.78
C THR A 471 -10.23 -2.63 -16.74
N TYR A 472 -8.98 -2.27 -16.44
CA TYR A 472 -8.17 -1.41 -17.29
C TYR A 472 -7.80 -2.10 -18.60
N ALA A 473 -7.41 -3.38 -18.57
CA ALA A 473 -7.09 -4.16 -19.75
C ALA A 473 -8.31 -4.30 -20.68
N ARG A 474 -9.50 -4.49 -20.12
CA ARG A 474 -10.76 -4.55 -20.88
C ARG A 474 -11.06 -3.22 -21.55
N SER A 475 -10.95 -2.13 -20.79
CA SER A 475 -11.18 -0.77 -21.30
C SER A 475 -10.19 -0.44 -22.42
N ALA A 476 -8.92 -0.77 -22.24
CA ALA A 476 -7.88 -0.59 -23.26
C ALA A 476 -8.14 -1.45 -24.51
N ALA A 477 -8.57 -2.71 -24.33
CA ALA A 477 -8.89 -3.60 -25.45
C ALA A 477 -10.05 -3.06 -26.29
N ASP A 478 -11.08 -2.51 -25.65
CA ASP A 478 -12.21 -1.93 -26.36
C ASP A 478 -11.85 -0.65 -27.11
N ILE A 479 -10.93 0.18 -26.57
CA ILE A 479 -10.35 1.32 -27.29
C ILE A 479 -9.56 0.85 -28.51
N VAL A 480 -8.66 -0.13 -28.35
CA VAL A 480 -7.87 -0.70 -29.46
C VAL A 480 -8.78 -1.25 -30.55
N ARG A 481 -9.83 -1.99 -30.18
CA ARG A 481 -10.79 -2.56 -31.13
C ARG A 481 -11.60 -1.48 -31.85
N ALA A 482 -12.01 -0.42 -31.15
CA ALA A 482 -12.70 0.72 -31.77
C ALA A 482 -11.78 1.44 -32.78
N MET A 483 -10.50 1.62 -32.44
CA MET A 483 -9.50 2.23 -33.32
C MET A 483 -9.19 1.38 -34.56
N ASN A 484 -9.27 0.05 -34.43
CA ASN A 484 -9.11 -0.88 -35.54
C ASN A 484 -10.38 -1.07 -36.39
N GLU A 485 -11.48 -0.38 -36.04
CA GLU A 485 -12.81 -0.52 -36.65
C GLU A 485 -13.46 -1.91 -36.44
N ASP A 486 -12.94 -2.69 -35.48
CA ASP A 486 -13.45 -4.01 -35.09
C ASP A 486 -14.61 -3.92 -34.08
N LEU A 487 -14.80 -2.75 -33.46
CA LEU A 487 -15.91 -2.44 -32.56
C LEU A 487 -16.56 -1.11 -32.98
N ASP A 488 -17.87 -1.12 -33.23
CA ASP A 488 -18.60 0.11 -33.54
C ASP A 488 -18.60 1.06 -32.34
N LEU A 489 -18.24 2.33 -32.58
CA LEU A 489 -18.16 3.36 -31.56
C LEU A 489 -19.52 3.59 -30.88
N ALA A 490 -20.63 3.40 -31.61
CA ALA A 490 -21.96 3.48 -31.00
C ALA A 490 -22.23 2.35 -30.00
N THR A 491 -21.67 1.16 -30.22
CA THR A 491 -21.73 0.01 -29.30
C THR A 491 -20.89 0.25 -28.04
N LEU A 492 -19.72 0.89 -28.18
CA LEU A 492 -18.88 1.29 -27.05
C LEU A 492 -19.58 2.34 -26.17
N VAL A 493 -20.19 3.36 -26.77
CA VAL A 493 -20.90 4.44 -26.05
C VAL A 493 -22.18 3.94 -25.39
N SER A 494 -22.89 2.98 -26.00
CA SER A 494 -24.14 2.41 -25.47
C SER A 494 -23.95 1.31 -24.42
N GLY A 495 -22.74 0.75 -24.29
CA GLY A 495 -22.46 -0.34 -23.34
C GLY A 495 -23.05 -1.70 -23.74
N GLY A 496 -23.52 -1.86 -24.98
CA GLY A 496 -24.18 -3.09 -25.44
C GLY A 496 -23.30 -4.34 -25.38
N SER A 497 -21.98 -4.20 -25.62
CA SER A 497 -21.02 -5.30 -25.49
C SER A 497 -20.83 -5.79 -24.06
N TYR A 498 -20.99 -4.90 -23.07
CA TYR A 498 -20.86 -5.23 -21.65
C TYR A 498 -22.08 -6.05 -21.17
N GLN A 499 -23.27 -5.73 -21.67
CA GLN A 499 -24.49 -6.49 -21.38
C GLN A 499 -24.45 -7.91 -21.98
N GLU A 500 -24.05 -8.07 -23.24
CA GLU A 500 -23.90 -9.40 -23.86
C GLU A 500 -22.85 -10.28 -23.16
N TRP A 501 -21.78 -9.65 -22.64
CA TRP A 501 -20.75 -10.32 -21.85
C TRP A 501 -21.25 -10.72 -20.45
N LEU A 502 -21.95 -9.83 -19.74
CA LEU A 502 -22.59 -10.13 -18.46
C LEU A 502 -23.65 -11.24 -18.59
N ASP A 503 -24.39 -11.27 -19.70
CA ASP A 503 -25.37 -12.31 -19.98
C ASP A 503 -24.71 -13.67 -20.31
N GLY A 504 -23.43 -13.66 -20.70
CA GLY A 504 -22.62 -14.85 -21.01
C GLY A 504 -21.80 -15.42 -19.84
N ALA A 505 -21.58 -14.64 -18.78
CA ALA A 505 -20.76 -15.01 -17.62
C ALA A 505 -21.52 -14.81 -16.30
N ARG A 506 -21.60 -15.85 -15.45
CA ARG A 506 -22.33 -15.79 -14.17
C ARG A 506 -21.76 -14.68 -13.28
N SER A 507 -22.53 -13.60 -13.10
CA SER A 507 -22.16 -12.43 -12.31
C SER A 507 -22.52 -12.57 -10.83
N VAL A 508 -21.69 -11.99 -9.97
CA VAL A 508 -21.90 -11.80 -8.53
C VAL A 508 -23.07 -10.83 -8.24
N ALA A 509 -23.56 -10.14 -9.27
CA ALA A 509 -24.73 -9.24 -9.20
C ALA A 509 -26.05 -9.93 -8.81
N ASP A 510 -26.09 -11.26 -8.75
CA ASP A 510 -27.25 -12.04 -8.31
C ASP A 510 -27.29 -12.31 -6.79
N MET A 511 -26.41 -11.70 -5.98
CA MET A 511 -26.52 -11.76 -4.52
C MET A 511 -27.74 -10.96 -4.03
N PRO A 512 -28.75 -11.60 -3.40
CA PRO A 512 -29.87 -10.88 -2.83
C PRO A 512 -29.41 -10.05 -1.63
N LEU A 513 -29.50 -8.73 -1.76
CA LEU A 513 -29.42 -7.78 -0.64
C LEU A 513 -30.57 -8.09 0.34
N THR A 514 -30.28 -8.89 1.35
CA THR A 514 -31.18 -9.13 2.48
C THR A 514 -30.85 -8.11 3.56
N VAL A 515 -31.73 -7.12 3.71
CA VAL A 515 -31.65 -6.15 4.82
C VAL A 515 -32.24 -6.82 6.07
N ASP A 516 -31.41 -6.98 7.11
CA ASP A 516 -31.82 -7.53 8.40
C ASP A 516 -32.85 -6.60 9.11
N PRO A 517 -34.05 -7.10 9.47
CA PRO A 517 -35.05 -6.35 10.22
C PRO A 517 -34.56 -5.78 11.57
N ALA A 518 -33.48 -6.29 12.15
CA ALA A 518 -32.88 -5.79 13.39
C ALA A 518 -32.36 -4.35 13.29
N VAL A 519 -32.08 -3.87 12.07
CA VAL A 519 -31.56 -2.52 11.79
C VAL A 519 -32.58 -1.43 12.18
N PHE A 520 -33.88 -1.68 11.99
CA PHE A 520 -34.93 -0.70 12.33
C PHE A 520 -35.10 -0.53 13.85
N GLY A 521 -34.83 -1.57 14.64
CA GLY A 521 -34.88 -1.49 16.11
C GLY A 521 -33.80 -0.57 16.69
N GLN A 522 -32.64 -0.47 16.04
CA GLN A 522 -31.53 0.37 16.51
C GLN A 522 -31.71 1.85 16.17
N ILE A 523 -32.41 2.18 15.08
CA ILE A 523 -32.71 3.57 14.66
C ILE A 523 -33.62 4.27 15.69
N GLN A 524 -34.59 3.54 16.25
CA GLN A 524 -35.54 4.08 17.21
C GLN A 524 -34.92 4.33 18.60
N GLN A 525 -33.89 3.56 18.97
CA GLN A 525 -33.18 3.78 20.24
C GLN A 525 -32.25 5.00 20.23
N ARG A 526 -31.79 5.47 19.05
CA ARG A 526 -30.76 6.53 18.96
C ARG A 526 -31.28 7.90 18.53
N THR A 527 -32.51 8.02 18.02
CA THR A 527 -33.08 9.29 17.51
C THR A 527 -34.04 9.97 18.51
N GLY A 528 -33.61 10.19 19.75
CA GLY A 528 -34.43 10.83 20.79
C GLY A 528 -34.78 12.33 20.60
N ARG A 529 -34.69 12.90 19.38
CA ARG A 529 -35.02 14.31 19.09
C ARG A 529 -35.71 14.55 17.75
N PHE A 530 -35.93 13.53 16.94
CA PHE A 530 -36.68 13.67 15.70
C PHE A 530 -38.07 13.08 15.92
N ASP A 531 -39.08 13.94 16.05
CA ASP A 531 -40.47 13.51 16.18
C ASP A 531 -40.97 13.02 14.81
N VAL A 532 -40.67 11.74 14.55
CA VAL A 532 -41.10 11.01 13.35
C VAL A 532 -42.61 11.10 13.20
N GLU A 533 -43.37 11.19 14.29
CA GLU A 533 -44.82 11.22 14.22
C GLU A 533 -45.38 12.59 13.86
N ALA A 534 -44.78 13.67 14.37
CA ALA A 534 -45.07 15.02 13.87
C ALA A 534 -44.66 15.21 12.41
N ALA A 535 -43.56 14.58 11.97
CA ALA A 535 -43.04 14.72 10.61
C ALA A 535 -43.80 13.88 9.57
N TYR A 536 -44.13 12.63 9.90
CA TYR A 536 -44.59 11.63 8.93
C TYR A 536 -45.86 10.86 9.34
N GLY A 537 -46.38 11.06 10.56
CA GLY A 537 -47.57 10.35 11.05
C GLY A 537 -48.84 10.60 10.24
N ARG A 538 -48.94 11.75 9.58
CA ARG A 538 -50.05 12.06 8.65
C ARG A 538 -50.08 11.21 7.37
N PHE A 539 -49.01 10.47 7.09
CA PHE A 539 -48.91 9.56 5.95
C PHE A 539 -49.09 8.10 6.37
N ARG A 540 -49.36 7.82 7.65
CA ARG A 540 -49.75 6.47 8.07
C ARG A 540 -51.17 6.18 7.63
N MET A 541 -51.33 4.98 7.08
CA MET A 541 -52.63 4.38 6.78
C MET A 541 -53.13 3.63 8.02
N ASP A 542 -54.41 3.27 8.04
CA ASP A 542 -55.08 2.65 9.20
C ASP A 542 -54.46 1.29 9.60
N ASP A 543 -53.70 0.65 8.71
CA ASP A 543 -52.95 -0.58 8.92
C ASP A 543 -51.52 -0.36 9.47
N GLY A 544 -51.13 0.90 9.70
CA GLY A 544 -49.82 1.30 10.21
C GLY A 544 -48.74 1.43 9.13
N ALA A 545 -49.03 1.09 7.86
CA ALA A 545 -48.13 1.29 6.74
C ALA A 545 -48.07 2.77 6.32
N ILE A 546 -47.01 3.18 5.64
CA ILE A 546 -46.85 4.55 5.13
C ILE A 546 -47.37 4.63 3.69
N ASP A 547 -48.22 5.62 3.39
CA ASP A 547 -48.60 5.97 2.02
C ASP A 547 -47.41 6.61 1.31
N HIS A 548 -46.55 5.75 0.74
CA HIS A 548 -45.34 6.13 0.01
C HIS A 548 -45.63 7.08 -1.15
N ALA A 549 -46.77 6.93 -1.82
CA ALA A 549 -47.13 7.78 -2.96
C ALA A 549 -47.52 9.19 -2.50
N ALA A 550 -48.21 9.33 -1.36
CA ALA A 550 -48.51 10.62 -0.76
C ALA A 550 -47.26 11.30 -0.17
N LEU A 551 -46.36 10.53 0.43
CA LEU A 551 -45.08 11.01 0.94
C LEU A 551 -44.18 11.53 -0.20
N GLU A 552 -44.05 10.78 -1.28
CA GLU A 552 -43.24 11.15 -2.44
C GLU A 552 -43.75 12.44 -3.12
N ARG A 553 -45.08 12.58 -3.26
CA ARG A 553 -45.69 13.83 -3.75
C ARG A 553 -45.42 15.01 -2.82
N ASN A 554 -45.43 14.79 -1.50
CA ASN A 554 -45.13 15.84 -0.53
C ASN A 554 -43.67 16.28 -0.62
N ILE A 555 -42.74 15.33 -0.75
CA ILE A 555 -41.30 15.59 -0.89
C ILE A 555 -41.02 16.33 -2.20
N ARG A 556 -41.56 15.88 -3.34
CA ARG A 556 -41.42 16.62 -4.61
C ARG A 556 -41.92 18.05 -4.51
N ARG A 557 -43.08 18.27 -3.89
CA ARG A 557 -43.64 19.62 -3.71
C ARG A 557 -42.77 20.50 -2.79
N ARG A 558 -42.10 19.92 -1.78
CA ARG A 558 -41.14 20.61 -0.90
C ARG A 558 -39.86 20.99 -1.64
N MET A 559 -39.38 20.14 -2.55
CA MET A 559 -38.22 20.44 -3.39
C MET A 559 -38.54 21.50 -4.46
N GLU A 560 -39.76 21.51 -4.99
CA GLU A 560 -40.20 22.49 -6.00
C GLU A 560 -40.50 23.88 -5.42
N ARG A 561 -40.87 23.99 -4.12
CA ARG A 561 -41.13 25.26 -3.43
C ARG A 561 -40.63 25.20 -1.97
N PRO A 562 -39.35 25.54 -1.73
CA PRO A 562 -38.78 25.50 -0.38
C PRO A 562 -39.46 26.54 0.53
N ASP A 563 -39.88 26.12 1.72
CA ASP A 563 -40.41 27.01 2.76
C ASP A 563 -39.25 27.45 3.68
N PRO A 564 -38.99 28.76 3.86
CA PRO A 564 -37.91 29.26 4.72
C PRO A 564 -38.06 28.90 6.22
N SER A 565 -39.24 28.46 6.64
CA SER A 565 -39.50 27.98 8.00
C SER A 565 -39.18 26.50 8.20
N ASP A 566 -38.81 25.78 7.13
CA ASP A 566 -38.49 24.35 7.13
C ASP A 566 -37.16 24.07 7.86
N PRO A 567 -37.14 23.19 8.89
CA PRO A 567 -35.93 22.80 9.61
C PRO A 567 -34.85 22.17 8.72
N ILE A 568 -35.24 21.52 7.63
CA ILE A 568 -34.29 20.91 6.67
C ILE A 568 -33.65 21.98 5.81
N ALA A 569 -34.41 22.98 5.34
CA ALA A 569 -33.85 24.11 4.58
C ALA A 569 -32.84 24.91 5.41
N LYS A 570 -33.10 25.09 6.72
CA LYS A 570 -32.17 25.75 7.65
C LYS A 570 -30.86 25.00 7.88
N ALA A 571 -30.84 23.68 7.72
CA ALA A 571 -29.63 22.88 7.91
C ALA A 571 -28.65 23.00 6.73
N PHE A 572 -29.13 23.41 5.55
CA PHE A 572 -28.33 23.51 4.33
C PHE A 572 -27.79 24.92 4.02
N ASP A 573 -28.24 25.97 4.72
CA ASP A 573 -28.06 27.37 4.26
C ASP A 573 -27.35 28.34 5.26
N ALA A 574 -26.27 27.93 5.93
CA ALA A 574 -25.42 28.87 6.71
C ALA A 574 -23.91 28.54 6.68
N PRO A 575 -22.97 29.51 6.63
CA PRO A 575 -22.93 30.82 5.95
C PRO A 575 -21.78 30.87 4.90
N VAL A 576 -22.11 30.96 3.60
CA VAL A 576 -21.15 31.09 2.46
C VAL A 576 -21.16 32.51 1.85
N ASP A 577 -21.93 33.44 2.43
CA ASP A 577 -22.39 34.63 1.69
C ASP A 577 -21.43 35.84 1.71
N GLU A 578 -20.59 36.03 2.73
CA GLU A 578 -19.70 37.22 2.79
C GLU A 578 -18.59 37.22 1.73
N GLY A 579 -18.03 36.04 1.39
CA GLY A 579 -16.98 35.91 0.38
C GLY A 579 -17.50 36.13 -1.05
N ARG A 580 -18.70 35.65 -1.35
CA ARG A 580 -19.38 35.84 -2.64
C ARG A 580 -19.75 37.31 -2.87
N GLN A 581 -20.23 37.99 -1.84
CA GLN A 581 -20.57 39.42 -1.93
C GLN A 581 -19.32 40.29 -2.15
N ARG A 582 -18.18 39.97 -1.51
CA ARG A 582 -16.90 40.66 -1.75
C ARG A 582 -16.35 40.42 -3.16
N LEU A 583 -16.42 39.19 -3.66
CA LEU A 583 -15.98 38.85 -5.01
C LEU A 583 -16.85 39.54 -6.09
N GLN A 584 -18.17 39.60 -5.89
CA GLN A 584 -19.08 40.33 -6.76
C GLN A 584 -18.80 41.83 -6.75
N ALA A 585 -18.49 42.42 -5.59
CA ALA A 585 -18.09 43.82 -5.49
C ALA A 585 -16.76 44.11 -6.22
N LEU A 586 -15.80 43.18 -6.16
CA LEU A 586 -14.52 43.24 -6.90
C LEU A 586 -14.69 43.10 -8.41
N GLN A 587 -15.52 42.15 -8.87
CA GLN A 587 -15.83 41.93 -10.29
C GLN A 587 -16.60 43.10 -10.92
N ALA A 588 -17.33 43.87 -10.11
CA ALA A 588 -18.00 45.10 -10.52
C ALA A 588 -17.07 46.34 -10.54
N ASP A 589 -15.86 46.27 -9.97
CA ASP A 589 -14.92 47.40 -9.95
C ASP A 589 -14.30 47.64 -11.35
N PRO A 590 -14.48 48.83 -11.95
CA PRO A 590 -13.98 49.12 -13.29
C PRO A 590 -12.47 48.99 -13.46
N ARG A 591 -11.68 49.23 -12.40
CA ARG A 591 -10.21 49.10 -12.42
C ARG A 591 -9.77 47.66 -12.36
N PHE A 592 -10.50 46.82 -11.62
CA PHE A 592 -10.26 45.38 -11.55
C PHE A 592 -10.55 44.72 -12.90
N ARG A 593 -11.70 45.05 -13.50
CA ARG A 593 -12.08 44.58 -14.84
C ARG A 593 -11.05 44.95 -15.91
N ALA A 594 -10.55 46.18 -15.89
CA ALA A 594 -9.56 46.64 -16.87
C ALA A 594 -8.19 45.94 -16.74
N ARG A 595 -7.84 45.42 -15.55
CA ARG A 595 -6.61 44.66 -15.33
C ARG A 595 -6.76 43.17 -15.62
N MET A 596 -7.91 42.59 -15.31
CA MET A 596 -8.18 41.16 -15.45
C MET A 596 -8.77 40.77 -16.81
N LEU A 597 -8.98 41.73 -17.71
CA LEU A 597 -9.38 41.53 -19.10
C LEU A 597 -8.37 42.23 -20.03
N ASP A 598 -7.09 42.00 -19.78
CA ASP A 598 -6.04 42.50 -20.66
C ASP A 598 -6.05 41.78 -22.01
N GLU A 599 -5.33 42.35 -22.98
CA GLU A 599 -5.35 41.87 -24.37
C GLU A 599 -4.78 40.45 -24.51
N GLN A 600 -3.84 40.05 -23.64
CA GLN A 600 -3.26 38.71 -23.65
C GLN A 600 -4.25 37.65 -23.15
N LEU A 601 -4.93 37.93 -22.03
CA LEU A 601 -5.91 37.02 -21.45
C LEU A 601 -7.17 36.90 -22.30
N VAL A 602 -7.63 38.02 -22.86
CA VAL A 602 -8.71 38.05 -23.85
C VAL A 602 -8.32 37.28 -25.11
N GLY A 603 -7.07 37.42 -25.57
CA GLY A 603 -6.52 36.63 -26.67
C GLY A 603 -6.55 35.13 -26.40
N ALA A 604 -6.16 34.71 -25.19
CA ALA A 604 -6.15 33.30 -24.77
C ALA A 604 -7.56 32.72 -24.55
N ALA A 605 -8.54 33.55 -24.16
CA ALA A 605 -9.91 33.11 -23.89
C ALA A 605 -10.80 32.99 -25.15
N LYS A 606 -10.47 33.67 -26.25
CA LYS A 606 -11.27 33.64 -27.49
C LYS A 606 -11.46 32.23 -28.07
N PRO A 607 -10.42 31.37 -28.17
CA PRO A 607 -10.60 29.98 -28.63
C PRO A 607 -11.52 29.15 -27.73
N LEU A 608 -11.46 29.37 -26.40
CA LEU A 608 -12.31 28.67 -25.42
C LEU A 608 -13.80 29.03 -25.58
N LEU A 609 -14.09 30.20 -26.14
CA LEU A 609 -15.45 30.68 -26.45
C LEU A 609 -15.85 30.44 -27.91
N GLY A 610 -15.02 29.77 -28.71
CA GLY A 610 -15.26 29.51 -30.14
C GLY A 610 -15.19 30.77 -31.02
N LEU A 611 -14.48 31.81 -30.58
CA LEU A 611 -14.38 33.09 -31.29
C LEU A 611 -13.07 33.21 -32.09
N PRO A 612 -13.09 33.80 -33.30
CA PRO A 612 -11.87 34.08 -34.06
C PRO A 612 -11.04 35.18 -33.40
N ALA A 613 -9.72 35.18 -33.61
CA ALA A 613 -8.76 36.05 -32.93
C ALA A 613 -9.09 37.56 -33.01
N GLY A 614 -9.74 38.01 -34.09
CA GLY A 614 -10.14 39.40 -34.32
C GLY A 614 -11.53 39.80 -33.80
N ALA A 615 -12.31 38.90 -33.21
CA ALA A 615 -13.65 39.24 -32.70
C ALA A 615 -13.59 40.01 -31.38
N GLU A 616 -14.43 41.03 -31.23
CA GLU A 616 -14.64 41.71 -29.94
C GLU A 616 -15.55 40.89 -29.02
N LEU A 617 -15.21 40.83 -27.73
CA LEU A 617 -16.05 40.18 -26.72
C LEU A 617 -17.28 41.03 -26.42
N THR A 618 -18.46 40.40 -26.39
CA THR A 618 -19.64 41.04 -25.80
C THR A 618 -19.46 41.19 -24.28
N GLN A 619 -20.24 42.08 -23.66
CA GLN A 619 -20.17 42.31 -22.21
C GLN A 619 -20.40 41.02 -21.39
N ALA A 620 -21.33 40.17 -21.83
CA ALA A 620 -21.60 38.88 -21.21
C ALA A 620 -20.42 37.90 -21.31
N GLN A 621 -19.70 37.90 -22.44
CA GLN A 621 -18.52 37.07 -22.63
C GLN A 621 -17.32 37.61 -21.83
N ALA A 622 -17.19 38.93 -21.73
CA ALA A 622 -16.19 39.56 -20.86
C ALA A 622 -16.46 39.26 -19.37
N ASP A 623 -17.73 39.25 -18.95
CA ASP A 623 -18.13 38.83 -17.59
C ASP A 623 -17.81 37.35 -17.33
N GLU A 624 -17.97 36.50 -18.34
CA GLU A 624 -17.66 35.08 -18.24
C GLU A 624 -16.15 34.81 -18.13
N VAL A 625 -15.32 35.48 -18.92
CA VAL A 625 -13.85 35.39 -18.82
C VAL A 625 -13.37 35.92 -17.47
N LEU A 626 -13.93 37.03 -17.00
CA LEU A 626 -13.62 37.59 -15.69
C LEU A 626 -14.02 36.64 -14.55
N GLY A 627 -15.13 35.92 -14.69
CA GLY A 627 -15.58 34.89 -13.75
C GLY A 627 -14.65 33.68 -13.68
N LEU A 628 -14.06 33.27 -14.81
CA LEU A 628 -13.09 32.18 -14.89
C LEU A 628 -11.75 32.51 -14.21
N VAL A 629 -11.33 33.77 -14.29
CA VAL A 629 -10.00 34.22 -13.82
C VAL A 629 -10.07 34.63 -12.34
N ALA A 630 -11.19 35.16 -11.89
CA ALA A 630 -11.37 35.65 -10.52
C ALA A 630 -11.84 34.58 -9.51
N ASP A 631 -12.26 33.41 -9.97
CA ASP A 631 -12.65 32.26 -9.13
C ASP A 631 -11.94 30.97 -9.62
N PRO A 632 -10.73 30.68 -9.10
CA PRO A 632 -10.00 29.44 -9.42
C PRO A 632 -10.82 28.17 -9.12
N GLY A 633 -11.70 28.23 -8.12
CA GLY A 633 -12.63 27.15 -7.80
C GLY A 633 -13.72 26.99 -8.85
N ALA A 634 -14.16 28.05 -9.53
CA ALA A 634 -15.08 27.95 -10.66
C ALA A 634 -14.43 27.35 -11.90
N MET A 635 -13.15 27.64 -12.14
CA MET A 635 -12.38 26.97 -13.18
C MET A 635 -12.25 25.47 -12.89
N ALA A 636 -11.86 25.11 -11.66
CA ALA A 636 -11.79 23.72 -11.23
C ALA A 636 -13.16 23.01 -11.35
N ARG A 637 -14.24 23.63 -10.84
CA ARG A 637 -15.61 23.08 -10.97
C ARG A 637 -16.09 22.98 -12.41
N ARG A 638 -15.69 23.89 -13.31
CA ARG A 638 -16.04 23.81 -14.76
C ARG A 638 -15.23 22.74 -15.46
N TYR A 639 -13.94 22.62 -15.16
CA TYR A 639 -13.11 21.54 -15.66
C TYR A 639 -13.64 20.19 -15.19
N GLU A 640 -13.95 20.07 -13.90
CA GLU A 640 -14.52 18.89 -13.28
C GLU A 640 -15.95 18.60 -13.79
N ALA A 641 -16.79 19.63 -14.00
CA ALA A 641 -18.11 19.45 -14.63
C ALA A 641 -18.01 19.07 -16.11
N ARG A 642 -17.00 19.56 -16.84
CA ARG A 642 -16.71 19.11 -18.20
C ARG A 642 -16.24 17.65 -18.19
N LEU A 643 -15.31 17.28 -17.32
CA LEU A 643 -14.87 15.89 -17.15
C LEU A 643 -16.01 14.98 -16.73
N GLN A 644 -16.86 15.42 -15.80
CA GLN A 644 -18.06 14.67 -15.39
C GLN A 644 -19.12 14.63 -16.48
N HIS A 645 -19.29 15.68 -17.28
CA HIS A 645 -20.19 15.66 -18.43
C HIS A 645 -19.68 14.68 -19.47
N LEU A 646 -18.38 14.72 -19.81
CA LEU A 646 -17.73 13.78 -20.71
C LEU A 646 -17.82 12.35 -20.18
N ALA A 647 -17.54 12.12 -18.90
CA ALA A 647 -17.64 10.82 -18.24
C ALA A 647 -19.08 10.30 -18.17
N ARG A 648 -20.06 11.13 -17.80
CA ARG A 648 -21.49 10.75 -17.75
C ARG A 648 -22.08 10.47 -19.13
N HIS A 649 -21.43 10.93 -20.20
CA HIS A 649 -21.84 10.68 -21.58
C HIS A 649 -20.88 9.72 -22.31
N ASN A 650 -19.93 9.08 -21.59
CA ASN A 650 -18.91 8.18 -22.15
C ASN A 650 -18.14 8.76 -23.36
N ILE A 651 -17.88 10.07 -23.35
CA ILE A 651 -17.17 10.77 -24.42
C ILE A 651 -15.70 10.88 -24.02
N TYR A 652 -14.84 10.09 -24.66
CA TYR A 652 -13.37 10.25 -24.60
C TYR A 652 -12.94 11.40 -25.54
N SER A 653 -12.20 12.39 -25.02
CA SER A 653 -11.60 13.43 -25.86
C SER A 653 -10.19 13.05 -26.29
N ALA A 654 -9.79 13.45 -27.50
CA ALA A 654 -8.48 13.19 -28.09
C ALA A 654 -7.29 13.62 -27.21
N ASP A 655 -7.50 14.61 -26.33
CA ASP A 655 -6.49 15.13 -25.41
C ASP A 655 -6.01 14.13 -24.32
N PHE A 656 -6.64 12.95 -24.20
CA PHE A 656 -6.28 11.90 -23.24
C PHE A 656 -5.64 10.65 -23.87
N ILE A 657 -5.51 10.60 -25.19
CA ILE A 657 -4.91 9.47 -25.89
C ILE A 657 -3.42 9.77 -26.06
N ASP A 658 -2.59 9.06 -25.30
CA ASP A 658 -1.14 9.01 -25.54
C ASP A 658 -0.88 8.36 -26.90
N ASP A 659 0.04 8.91 -27.71
CA ASP A 659 0.40 8.38 -29.03
C ASP A 659 0.83 6.89 -28.97
N SER A 660 1.30 6.43 -27.81
CA SER A 660 1.60 5.01 -27.54
C SER A 660 0.38 4.10 -27.72
N VAL A 661 -0.84 4.57 -27.43
CA VAL A 661 -2.08 3.79 -27.60
C VAL A 661 -2.38 3.57 -29.09
N ILE A 662 -2.08 4.56 -29.95
CA ILE A 662 -2.19 4.42 -31.41
C ILE A 662 -1.17 3.37 -31.91
N GLY A 663 0.07 3.44 -31.44
CA GLY A 663 1.10 2.44 -31.75
C GLY A 663 0.70 1.03 -31.36
N GLN A 664 0.16 0.86 -30.14
CA GLN A 664 -0.35 -0.43 -29.66
C GLN A 664 -1.54 -0.91 -30.50
N ALA A 665 -2.51 -0.04 -30.82
CA ALA A 665 -3.66 -0.42 -31.61
C ALA A 665 -3.27 -0.94 -33.01
N LEU A 666 -2.32 -0.26 -33.67
CA LEU A 666 -1.78 -0.67 -34.96
C LEU A 666 -1.01 -1.99 -34.87
N ALA A 667 -0.20 -2.18 -33.81
CA ALA A 667 0.52 -3.43 -33.59
C ALA A 667 -0.42 -4.63 -33.37
N MET A 668 -1.61 -4.38 -32.82
CA MET A 668 -2.63 -5.39 -32.50
C MET A 668 -3.71 -5.54 -33.57
N LYS A 669 -3.55 -4.90 -34.74
CA LYS A 669 -4.55 -4.94 -35.81
C LYS A 669 -4.74 -6.35 -36.36
N GLY A 670 -5.98 -6.84 -36.30
CA GLY A 670 -6.36 -8.17 -36.79
C GLY A 670 -6.08 -9.33 -35.82
N MET A 671 -5.69 -9.04 -34.58
CA MET A 671 -5.66 -10.04 -33.50
C MET A 671 -7.07 -10.37 -33.01
N ASP A 672 -7.25 -11.55 -32.40
CA ASP A 672 -8.50 -11.92 -31.74
C ASP A 672 -8.77 -10.97 -30.54
N PRO A 673 -10.00 -10.46 -30.32
CA PRO A 673 -10.34 -9.66 -29.16
C PRO A 673 -9.89 -10.21 -27.81
N GLU A 674 -9.90 -11.53 -27.62
CA GLU A 674 -9.41 -12.16 -26.39
C GLU A 674 -7.88 -12.08 -26.31
N GLU A 675 -7.18 -12.27 -27.43
CA GLU A 675 -5.72 -12.14 -27.51
C GLU A 675 -5.27 -10.69 -27.27
N VAL A 676 -6.04 -9.70 -27.76
CA VAL A 676 -5.83 -8.27 -27.47
C VAL A 676 -5.96 -8.01 -25.97
N PHE A 677 -7.02 -8.51 -25.33
CA PHE A 677 -7.23 -8.37 -23.89
C PHE A 677 -6.08 -8.99 -23.09
N GLN A 678 -5.71 -10.25 -23.37
CA GLN A 678 -4.64 -10.94 -22.65
C GLN A 678 -3.29 -10.24 -22.82
N THR A 679 -3.00 -9.72 -24.02
CA THR A 679 -1.78 -8.96 -24.28
C THR A 679 -1.73 -7.67 -23.47
N LEU A 680 -2.79 -6.88 -23.48
CA LEU A 680 -2.87 -5.62 -22.72
C LEU A 680 -2.84 -5.88 -21.21
N ARG A 681 -3.55 -6.91 -20.74
CA ARG A 681 -3.54 -7.35 -19.35
C ARG A 681 -2.12 -7.69 -18.89
N ALA A 682 -1.38 -8.49 -19.66
CA ALA A 682 0.00 -8.84 -19.34
C ALA A 682 0.94 -7.62 -19.34
N GLN A 683 0.75 -6.66 -20.25
CA GLN A 683 1.54 -5.43 -20.32
C GLN A 683 1.30 -4.50 -19.13
N ILE A 684 0.02 -4.24 -18.80
CA ILE A 684 -0.36 -3.43 -17.64
C ILE A 684 0.15 -4.10 -16.36
N TYR A 685 -0.10 -5.41 -16.21
CA TYR A 685 0.41 -6.20 -15.08
C TYR A 685 1.93 -6.08 -14.95
N ARG A 686 2.69 -6.25 -16.04
CA ARG A 686 4.15 -6.14 -16.01
C ARG A 686 4.62 -4.76 -15.54
N ALA A 687 4.02 -3.69 -16.06
CA ALA A 687 4.40 -2.33 -15.69
C ALA A 687 4.13 -2.05 -14.20
N VAL A 688 2.94 -2.43 -13.72
CA VAL A 688 2.57 -2.26 -12.30
C VAL A 688 3.45 -3.12 -11.41
N MET A 689 3.64 -4.40 -11.73
CA MET A 689 4.43 -5.29 -10.89
C MET A 689 5.92 -4.88 -10.82
N LEU A 690 6.52 -4.44 -11.93
CA LEU A 690 7.89 -3.89 -11.91
C LEU A 690 7.99 -2.69 -10.94
N HIS A 691 7.00 -1.81 -11.00
CA HIS A 691 6.92 -0.63 -10.14
C HIS A 691 6.77 -1.01 -8.65
N GLU A 692 5.83 -1.90 -8.32
CA GLU A 692 5.60 -2.31 -6.93
C GLU A 692 6.80 -3.07 -6.35
N ILE A 693 7.47 -3.94 -7.14
CA ILE A 693 8.70 -4.59 -6.70
C ILE A 693 9.82 -3.55 -6.45
N GLY A 694 9.86 -2.47 -7.22
CA GLY A 694 10.78 -1.36 -6.96
C GLY A 694 10.60 -0.82 -5.53
N HIS A 695 9.35 -0.58 -5.11
CA HIS A 695 9.05 -0.15 -3.74
C HIS A 695 9.43 -1.19 -2.67
N THR A 696 9.21 -2.48 -2.94
CA THR A 696 9.58 -3.55 -2.00
C THR A 696 11.08 -3.77 -1.89
N LEU A 697 11.86 -3.28 -2.86
CA LEU A 697 13.31 -3.20 -2.82
C LEU A 697 13.82 -1.90 -2.17
N GLY A 698 12.90 -1.05 -1.69
CA GLY A 698 13.19 0.20 -1.02
C GLY A 698 13.32 1.39 -1.97
N MET A 699 13.02 1.28 -3.27
CA MET A 699 13.16 2.39 -4.21
C MET A 699 11.95 3.34 -4.15
N THR A 700 12.21 4.65 -4.19
CA THR A 700 11.15 5.67 -4.22
C THR A 700 10.61 5.91 -5.63
N HIS A 701 9.41 6.48 -5.74
CA HIS A 701 8.91 7.04 -6.99
C HIS A 701 9.88 8.08 -7.55
N ASN A 702 10.56 7.78 -8.66
CA ASN A 702 11.36 8.77 -9.37
C ASN A 702 10.95 8.89 -10.83
N PHE A 703 9.90 9.68 -11.06
CA PHE A 703 9.44 9.98 -12.41
C PHE A 703 10.44 10.82 -13.20
N LYS A 704 11.30 11.62 -12.54
CA LYS A 704 12.32 12.47 -13.19
C LYS A 704 13.41 11.62 -13.88
N GLY A 705 13.79 10.51 -13.25
CA GLY A 705 14.71 9.52 -13.83
C GLY A 705 14.18 8.88 -15.10
N SER A 706 12.86 8.71 -15.23
CA SER A 706 12.21 8.21 -16.45
C SER A 706 12.26 9.17 -17.65
N PHE A 707 12.67 10.42 -17.44
CA PHE A 707 12.86 11.42 -18.50
C PHE A 707 14.34 11.74 -18.78
N ASP A 708 15.30 11.04 -18.12
CA ASP A 708 16.74 11.27 -18.31
C ASP A 708 17.31 10.50 -19.51
N ALA A 709 16.70 10.72 -20.67
CA ALA A 709 17.04 10.06 -21.94
C ALA A 709 18.48 10.35 -22.43
N LEU A 710 19.15 11.35 -21.84
CA LEU A 710 20.53 11.70 -22.18
C LEU A 710 21.56 10.78 -21.49
N ASN A 711 21.22 10.23 -20.32
CA ASN A 711 22.10 9.36 -19.54
C ASN A 711 21.70 7.87 -19.62
N TYR A 712 20.44 7.58 -19.97
CA TYR A 712 19.92 6.24 -20.18
C TYR A 712 19.32 6.16 -21.58
N GLN A 713 20.03 5.50 -22.50
CA GLN A 713 19.56 5.26 -23.86
C GLN A 713 18.86 3.91 -23.89
N ASP A 714 17.57 3.91 -24.26
CA ASP A 714 16.76 2.73 -24.50
C ASP A 714 17.34 1.81 -25.59
#